data_AF-A0A4S3L0P0-F1
#
_entry.id   AF-A0A4S3L0P0-F1
#
_cell.length_a   1.000
_cell.length_b   1.000
_cell.length_c   1.000
_cell.angle_alpha   90.00
_cell.angle_beta   90.00
_cell.angle_gamma   90.00
#
_symmetry.space_group_name_H-M   'P 1'
#
loop_
_entity.id
_entity.type
_entity.pdbx_description
1 polymer ?
#
loop_
_entity_poly.entity_id
_entity_poly.type
_entity_poly.pdbx_seq_one_letter_code
_entity_poly.pdbx_strand_id
1 'polypeptide(L)'
;MGFVSLLGVVALIAGVVVVQMLRSALASPFPARARLAGVMRMQPPASFVSLFGDSEALLAPLGFSPLGWVVVQREPEGTPGPRMMRLYLSEDRTVLAEVIASFSAHEPHHCRIHFASQTGGGRLLFTAPWMLQPLSAGPDICITQLVNEPSLDARLRAHHELLRSQAGTMPPWTDLAATVARLQDYEEAVLASGLKRGELKPHADGGLRLSLRRALSLLGSVTASAGQAKAPDNDGTVPIARSVSYWRHQRELERHSPRSIVQWGFFLLSALGFAALGAWFWSPGFALLLLAVIAFHEAGHWMAMRAFGYRNVQMLMLPMVGGVTIGHEQSPSAPARAWVSLLGPLPGVVLGCLLLLTGSTMADGWVLLSGLVLLAINLFNLLPILPLDGGHLLHLLLPERAISVRKVFDILAIAALAALAWQLDAWWLLLLALVPYGNLRNATRDHRLLSALRQARTDTPPRSEAAEMEQALTVVRDDAAAPPALTAQFSLAEQALTQARAVPMSRRNVVLITTLWIGSFVAAAAIPMVRDVVTAFVAPSHSTPALQYGYAKATAEARQLSNDALLSSLIAKLGEGETRESGTSAAVMADLAGLEREVGHGLHPLWHQLLLSGDAAMLREHLGILPAGDLHALAGRPDCLAQLTSHAPSSAFAKGKPVRFQTFDAHTGAAGERLLDRGQLASWLVPGECQDEGRLRLVEVSDPDWPIWTLSLDPPIAILQGDLRAHMEALHAVLGLESSYPVE
;
A
#
# COMPACT_ATOMS: atom_id res chain seq x y z
N MET A 1 16.13 -11.27 -1.85
CA MET A 1 14.82 -10.70 -1.46
C MET A 1 13.73 -11.37 -2.27
N GLY A 2 13.07 -12.37 -1.68
CA GLY A 2 12.35 -13.41 -2.40
C GLY A 2 10.86 -13.14 -2.63
N PHE A 3 10.27 -14.04 -3.42
CA PHE A 3 8.85 -14.21 -3.82
C PHE A 3 7.78 -13.78 -2.79
N VAL A 4 8.09 -13.88 -1.49
CA VAL A 4 7.25 -13.44 -0.36
C VAL A 4 6.95 -11.93 -0.39
N SER A 5 7.88 -11.10 -0.88
CA SER A 5 7.70 -9.64 -1.02
C SER A 5 6.69 -9.26 -2.11
N LEU A 6 6.71 -9.97 -3.25
CA LEU A 6 5.77 -9.74 -4.35
C LEU A 6 4.35 -10.16 -3.95
N LEU A 7 4.21 -11.30 -3.26
CA LEU A 7 2.91 -11.80 -2.78
C LEU A 7 2.30 -10.84 -1.75
N GLY A 8 3.12 -10.25 -0.88
CA GLY A 8 2.71 -9.20 0.06
C GLY A 8 2.21 -7.93 -0.65
N VAL A 9 2.90 -7.48 -1.70
CA VAL A 9 2.47 -6.32 -2.51
C VAL A 9 1.17 -6.61 -3.29
N VAL A 10 1.01 -7.82 -3.84
CA VAL A 10 -0.22 -8.23 -4.51
C VAL A 10 -1.39 -8.31 -3.52
N ALA A 11 -1.19 -8.90 -2.35
CA ALA A 11 -2.20 -8.96 -1.29
C ALA A 11 -2.61 -7.57 -0.80
N LEU A 12 -1.65 -6.65 -0.70
CA LEU A 12 -1.88 -5.25 -0.38
C LEU A 12 -2.75 -4.56 -1.43
N ILE A 13 -2.38 -4.65 -2.72
CA ILE A 13 -3.15 -4.05 -3.82
C ILE A 13 -4.58 -4.61 -3.85
N ALA A 14 -4.72 -5.93 -3.68
CA ALA A 14 -6.02 -6.58 -3.56
C ALA A 14 -6.82 -6.03 -2.36
N GLY A 15 -6.18 -5.81 -1.22
CA GLY A 15 -6.78 -5.18 -0.03
C GLY A 15 -7.30 -3.78 -0.31
N VAL A 16 -6.55 -2.94 -1.04
CA VAL A 16 -7.00 -1.59 -1.45
C VAL A 16 -8.24 -1.66 -2.33
N VAL A 17 -8.24 -2.54 -3.33
CA VAL A 17 -9.38 -2.75 -4.22
C VAL A 17 -10.61 -3.19 -3.43
N VAL A 18 -10.46 -4.13 -2.50
CA VAL A 18 -11.57 -4.59 -1.64
C VAL A 18 -12.12 -3.47 -0.77
N VAL A 19 -11.25 -2.66 -0.16
CA VAL A 19 -11.67 -1.49 0.62
C VAL A 19 -12.44 -0.49 -0.24
N GLN A 20 -11.96 -0.20 -1.46
CA GLN A 20 -12.66 0.69 -2.39
C GLN A 20 -14.01 0.11 -2.83
N MET A 21 -14.09 -1.19 -3.10
CA MET A 21 -15.34 -1.86 -3.43
C MET A 21 -16.35 -1.79 -2.27
N LEU A 22 -15.91 -2.07 -1.05
CA LEU A 22 -16.75 -1.96 0.15
C LEU A 22 -17.23 -0.53 0.37
N ARG A 23 -16.33 0.44 0.22
CA ARG A 23 -16.65 1.86 0.31
C ARG A 23 -17.74 2.23 -0.70
N SER A 24 -17.61 1.80 -1.96
CA SER A 24 -18.58 2.05 -3.02
C SER A 24 -19.93 1.38 -2.71
N ALA A 25 -19.92 0.13 -2.27
CA ALA A 25 -21.13 -0.61 -1.91
C ALA A 25 -21.89 0.06 -0.73
N LEU A 26 -21.16 0.52 0.28
CA LEU A 26 -21.73 1.20 1.46
C LEU A 26 -22.22 2.61 1.15
N ALA A 27 -21.65 3.26 0.13
CA ALA A 27 -22.10 4.55 -0.35
C ALA A 27 -23.35 4.45 -1.23
N SER A 28 -23.56 3.30 -1.87
CA SER A 28 -24.63 3.08 -2.86
C SER A 28 -26.02 3.36 -2.28
N PRO A 29 -26.72 4.39 -2.76
CA PRO A 29 -28.08 4.72 -2.32
C PRO A 29 -29.12 3.69 -2.79
N PHE A 30 -30.07 3.40 -1.90
CA PHE A 30 -31.28 2.62 -2.18
C PHE A 30 -32.52 3.48 -1.91
N PRO A 31 -33.60 3.31 -2.67
CA PRO A 31 -34.83 4.06 -2.44
C PRO A 31 -35.45 3.62 -1.11
N ALA A 32 -36.00 4.57 -0.35
CA ALA A 32 -36.88 4.26 0.76
C ALA A 32 -38.26 3.81 0.28
N ARG A 33 -38.71 4.37 -0.85
CA ARG A 33 -39.91 3.95 -1.57
C ARG A 33 -39.67 4.00 -3.08
N ALA A 34 -40.25 3.05 -3.79
CA ALA A 34 -40.35 3.06 -5.24
C ALA A 34 -41.83 3.00 -5.62
N ARG A 35 -42.24 3.80 -6.61
CA ARG A 35 -43.60 3.81 -7.15
C ARG A 35 -43.55 3.53 -8.65
N LEU A 36 -44.24 2.48 -9.06
CA LEU A 36 -44.36 2.05 -10.44
C LEU A 36 -45.65 2.62 -11.04
N ALA A 37 -45.55 3.21 -12.22
CA ALA A 37 -46.68 3.75 -12.96
C ALA A 37 -46.73 3.14 -14.37
N GLY A 38 -47.83 2.45 -14.68
CA GLY A 38 -48.08 1.86 -15.99
C GLY A 38 -48.52 2.91 -17.01
N VAL A 39 -47.89 2.92 -18.19
CA VAL A 39 -48.19 3.82 -19.30
C VAL A 39 -48.32 3.00 -20.59
N MET A 40 -49.52 2.99 -21.19
CA MET A 40 -49.78 2.20 -22.41
C MET A 40 -48.89 2.65 -23.59
N ARG A 41 -48.79 3.97 -23.79
CA ARG A 41 -48.00 4.57 -24.87
C ARG A 41 -47.07 5.63 -24.30
N MET A 42 -45.78 5.38 -24.43
CA MET A 42 -44.70 6.32 -24.15
C MET A 42 -43.68 6.18 -25.28
N GLN A 43 -43.09 7.28 -25.72
CA GLN A 43 -41.89 7.23 -26.53
C GLN A 43 -40.68 7.34 -25.60
N PRO A 44 -39.74 6.38 -25.64
CA PRO A 44 -38.48 6.55 -24.92
C PRO A 44 -37.71 7.73 -25.52
N PRO A 45 -36.75 8.32 -24.79
CA PRO A 45 -35.91 9.38 -25.33
C PRO A 45 -35.25 8.91 -26.62
N ALA A 46 -35.09 9.82 -27.61
CA ALA A 46 -34.60 9.48 -28.94
C ALA A 46 -33.30 8.63 -28.93
N SER A 47 -32.41 8.89 -27.98
CA SER A 47 -31.15 8.15 -27.79
C SER A 47 -31.31 6.67 -27.40
N PHE A 48 -32.48 6.27 -26.90
CA PHE A 48 -32.80 4.92 -26.45
C PHE A 48 -33.80 4.20 -27.37
N VAL A 49 -34.41 4.87 -28.34
CA VAL A 49 -35.39 4.27 -29.26
C VAL A 49 -34.82 3.04 -29.96
N SER A 50 -33.63 3.15 -30.56
CA SER A 50 -33.01 2.01 -31.25
C SER A 50 -32.73 0.85 -30.29
N LEU A 51 -32.31 1.14 -29.05
CA LEU A 51 -31.96 0.13 -28.05
C LEU A 51 -33.16 -0.74 -27.66
N PHE A 52 -34.32 -0.11 -27.44
CA PHE A 52 -35.56 -0.84 -27.16
C PHE A 52 -36.09 -1.55 -28.40
N GLY A 53 -35.93 -0.97 -29.60
CA GLY A 53 -36.31 -1.59 -30.87
C GLY A 53 -35.50 -2.86 -31.17
N ASP A 54 -34.18 -2.84 -30.94
CA ASP A 54 -33.31 -4.01 -31.08
C ASP A 54 -33.74 -5.14 -30.14
N SER A 55 -34.13 -4.79 -28.90
CA SER A 55 -34.64 -5.75 -27.91
C SER A 55 -35.99 -6.34 -28.31
N GLU A 56 -36.87 -5.53 -28.92
CA GLU A 56 -38.17 -5.97 -29.44
C GLU A 56 -37.99 -6.94 -30.61
N ALA A 57 -37.05 -6.66 -31.53
CA ALA A 57 -36.72 -7.54 -32.65
C ALA A 57 -36.17 -8.91 -32.19
N LEU A 58 -35.51 -8.97 -31.03
CA LEU A 58 -35.05 -10.23 -30.42
C LEU A 58 -36.18 -11.00 -29.73
N LEU A 59 -37.18 -10.30 -29.18
CA LEU A 59 -38.27 -10.89 -28.41
C LEU A 59 -39.44 -11.37 -29.29
N ALA A 60 -39.74 -10.65 -30.38
CA ALA A 60 -40.85 -10.99 -31.28
C ALA A 60 -40.78 -12.44 -31.83
N PRO A 61 -39.63 -12.93 -32.34
CA PRO A 61 -39.50 -14.32 -32.81
C PRO A 61 -39.68 -15.36 -31.71
N LEU A 62 -39.54 -14.98 -30.44
CA LEU A 62 -39.74 -15.85 -29.27
C LEU A 62 -41.19 -15.85 -28.78
N GLY A 63 -42.13 -15.25 -29.51
CA GLY A 63 -43.55 -15.23 -29.16
C GLY A 63 -43.92 -14.17 -28.13
N PHE A 64 -43.13 -13.11 -27.98
CA PHE A 64 -43.43 -12.03 -27.05
C PHE A 64 -44.12 -10.85 -27.74
N SER A 65 -45.17 -10.32 -27.11
CA SER A 65 -45.94 -9.17 -27.57
C SER A 65 -45.88 -8.02 -26.56
N PRO A 66 -45.84 -6.75 -27.00
CA PRO A 66 -45.69 -5.61 -26.10
C PRO A 66 -46.95 -5.39 -25.24
N LEU A 67 -46.76 -5.33 -23.91
CA LEU A 67 -47.83 -5.04 -22.95
C LEU A 67 -47.95 -3.54 -22.65
N GLY A 68 -46.83 -2.87 -22.36
CA GLY A 68 -46.86 -1.49 -21.89
C GLY A 68 -45.53 -1.00 -21.34
N TRP A 69 -45.46 0.29 -21.02
CA TRP A 69 -44.31 0.89 -20.33
C TRP A 69 -44.58 0.97 -18.84
N VAL A 70 -43.52 0.92 -18.04
CA VAL A 70 -43.56 1.22 -16.61
C VAL A 70 -42.51 2.27 -16.31
N VAL A 71 -42.93 3.34 -15.64
CA VAL A 71 -42.08 4.40 -15.12
C VAL A 71 -41.86 4.16 -13.63
N VAL A 72 -40.62 4.22 -13.19
CA VAL A 72 -40.25 4.02 -11.78
C VAL A 72 -39.86 5.35 -11.16
N GLN A 73 -40.66 5.81 -10.21
CA GLN A 73 -40.37 6.96 -9.36
C GLN A 73 -39.75 6.46 -8.06
N ARG A 74 -38.69 7.11 -7.57
CA ARG A 74 -37.98 6.71 -6.36
C ARG A 74 -37.91 7.88 -5.38
N GLU A 75 -38.08 7.58 -4.11
CA GLU A 75 -37.94 8.52 -3.00
C GLU A 75 -36.73 8.12 -2.13
N PRO A 76 -35.80 9.04 -1.84
CA PRO A 76 -35.75 10.43 -2.28
C PRO A 76 -35.48 10.58 -3.79
N GLU A 77 -35.95 11.70 -4.35
CA GLU A 77 -35.73 12.04 -5.76
C GLU A 77 -34.23 12.15 -6.05
N GLY A 78 -33.77 11.55 -7.15
CA GLY A 78 -32.34 11.44 -7.47
C GLY A 78 -31.67 10.14 -7.00
N THR A 79 -32.42 9.21 -6.38
CA THR A 79 -31.92 7.85 -6.15
C THR A 79 -31.61 7.17 -7.50
N PRO A 80 -30.37 6.73 -7.74
CA PRO A 80 -29.94 6.00 -8.93
C PRO A 80 -30.77 4.74 -9.18
N GLY A 81 -31.02 4.43 -10.45
CA GLY A 81 -31.64 3.18 -10.89
C GLY A 81 -32.42 3.33 -12.19
N PRO A 82 -32.96 2.23 -12.74
CA PRO A 82 -33.73 2.27 -13.97
C PRO A 82 -35.01 3.08 -13.80
N ARG A 83 -35.19 4.12 -14.62
CA ARG A 83 -36.35 5.02 -14.55
C ARG A 83 -37.52 4.55 -15.42
N MET A 84 -37.26 3.69 -16.39
CA MET A 84 -38.26 3.14 -17.27
C MET A 84 -37.92 1.70 -17.63
N MET A 85 -38.96 0.91 -17.87
CA MET A 85 -38.88 -0.45 -18.40
C MET A 85 -40.00 -0.66 -19.41
N ARG A 86 -39.76 -1.53 -20.38
CA ARG A 86 -40.74 -1.98 -21.36
C ARG A 86 -41.11 -3.42 -21.05
N LEU A 87 -42.41 -3.69 -20.96
CA LEU A 87 -42.94 -5.01 -20.65
C LEU A 87 -43.46 -5.71 -21.90
N TYR A 88 -43.14 -6.99 -22.03
CA TYR A 88 -43.67 -7.88 -23.06
C TYR A 88 -44.25 -9.15 -22.42
N LEU A 89 -45.31 -9.71 -22.99
CA LEU A 89 -45.90 -10.97 -22.56
C LEU A 89 -45.66 -12.07 -23.59
N SER A 90 -45.39 -13.28 -23.12
CA SER A 90 -45.46 -14.50 -23.91
C SER A 90 -46.89 -14.79 -24.41
N GLU A 91 -47.01 -15.61 -25.46
CA GLU A 91 -48.31 -16.03 -26.02
C GLU A 91 -49.22 -16.70 -24.99
N ASP A 92 -48.66 -17.56 -24.14
CA ASP A 92 -49.37 -18.25 -23.05
C ASP A 92 -49.61 -17.37 -21.82
N ARG A 93 -49.08 -16.15 -21.83
CA ARG A 93 -49.15 -15.15 -20.77
C ARG A 93 -48.57 -15.60 -19.44
N THR A 94 -47.77 -16.66 -19.38
CA THR A 94 -47.16 -17.13 -18.13
C THR A 94 -45.81 -16.46 -17.86
N VAL A 95 -45.15 -15.94 -18.90
CA VAL A 95 -43.85 -15.29 -18.82
C VAL A 95 -43.96 -13.81 -19.20
N LEU A 96 -43.47 -12.96 -18.31
CA LEU A 96 -43.28 -11.54 -18.51
C LEU A 96 -41.80 -11.28 -18.83
N ALA A 97 -41.52 -10.61 -19.94
CA ALA A 97 -40.18 -10.10 -20.23
C ALA A 97 -40.09 -8.61 -19.84
N GLU A 98 -39.21 -8.32 -18.87
CA GLU A 98 -38.88 -6.97 -18.44
C GLU A 98 -37.64 -6.50 -19.19
N VAL A 99 -37.82 -5.50 -20.06
CA VAL A 99 -36.72 -4.91 -20.84
C VAL A 99 -36.32 -3.59 -20.20
N ILE A 100 -35.10 -3.54 -19.69
CA ILE A 100 -34.55 -2.42 -18.93
C ILE A 100 -33.30 -1.92 -19.67
N ALA A 101 -33.23 -0.63 -19.99
CA ALA A 101 -32.00 -0.06 -20.56
C ALA A 101 -30.83 -0.28 -19.57
N SER A 102 -29.72 -0.85 -20.04
CA SER A 102 -28.51 -0.91 -19.22
C SER A 102 -28.04 0.52 -18.97
N PHE A 103 -27.81 0.91 -17.72
CA PHE A 103 -27.23 2.21 -17.36
C PHE A 103 -25.71 2.11 -17.14
N SER A 104 -25.10 1.04 -17.65
CA SER A 104 -23.66 0.78 -17.53
C SER A 104 -22.94 1.14 -18.81
N ALA A 105 -21.82 1.85 -18.68
CA ALA A 105 -20.90 2.11 -19.80
C ALA A 105 -20.24 0.85 -20.36
N HIS A 106 -20.28 -0.28 -19.62
CA HIS A 106 -19.72 -1.56 -20.01
C HIS A 106 -20.62 -2.36 -20.97
N GLU A 107 -21.93 -2.06 -21.01
CA GLU A 107 -22.91 -2.74 -21.88
C GLU A 107 -23.78 -1.72 -22.63
N PRO A 108 -23.18 -0.81 -23.44
CA PRO A 108 -23.90 0.36 -23.94
C PRO A 108 -24.85 0.09 -25.13
N HIS A 109 -24.83 -1.15 -25.64
CA HIS A 109 -25.57 -1.59 -26.83
C HIS A 109 -26.75 -2.51 -26.54
N HIS A 110 -26.94 -2.93 -25.29
CA HIS A 110 -27.91 -3.96 -24.95
C HIS A 110 -28.82 -3.51 -23.81
N CYS A 111 -30.11 -3.77 -23.93
CA CYS A 111 -30.99 -3.78 -22.76
C CYS A 111 -30.75 -5.05 -21.95
N ARG A 112 -30.91 -4.95 -20.63
CA ARG A 112 -31.06 -6.11 -19.78
C ARG A 112 -32.50 -6.60 -19.91
N ILE A 113 -32.63 -7.89 -20.21
CA ILE A 113 -33.91 -8.56 -20.32
C ILE A 113 -33.99 -9.58 -19.19
N HIS A 114 -34.99 -9.44 -18.33
CA HIS A 114 -35.32 -10.38 -17.28
C HIS A 114 -36.62 -11.10 -17.65
N PHE A 115 -36.70 -12.39 -17.34
CA PHE A 115 -37.93 -13.15 -17.44
C PHE A 115 -38.54 -13.34 -16.05
N ALA A 116 -39.83 -13.08 -15.93
CA ALA A 116 -40.56 -13.14 -14.69
C ALA A 116 -41.84 -13.97 -14.85
N SER A 117 -42.08 -14.86 -13.88
CA SER A 117 -43.34 -15.59 -13.74
C SER A 117 -43.76 -15.58 -12.27
N GLN A 118 -45.04 -15.88 -12.02
CA GLN A 118 -45.57 -15.95 -10.67
C GLN A 118 -46.07 -17.37 -10.40
N THR A 119 -45.82 -17.89 -9.20
CA THR A 119 -46.42 -19.14 -8.74
C THR A 119 -47.83 -18.90 -8.21
N GLY A 120 -48.67 -19.93 -8.14
CA GLY A 120 -50.00 -19.82 -7.51
C GLY A 120 -49.99 -19.31 -6.05
N GLY A 121 -48.87 -19.43 -5.35
CA GLY A 121 -48.67 -18.88 -4.00
C GLY A 121 -48.27 -17.41 -3.94
N GLY A 122 -48.21 -16.71 -5.09
CA GLY A 122 -47.90 -15.28 -5.17
C GLY A 122 -46.41 -14.94 -5.28
N ARG A 123 -45.52 -15.93 -5.17
CA ARG A 123 -44.06 -15.77 -5.26
C ARG A 123 -43.60 -15.53 -6.69
N LEU A 124 -42.67 -14.60 -6.90
CA LEU A 124 -42.09 -14.34 -8.21
C LEU A 124 -40.86 -15.21 -8.50
N LEU A 125 -40.73 -15.63 -9.74
CA LEU A 125 -39.60 -16.38 -10.28
C LEU A 125 -38.93 -15.50 -11.32
N PHE A 126 -37.66 -15.18 -11.11
CA PHE A 126 -36.88 -14.37 -12.04
C PHE A 126 -35.75 -15.18 -12.65
N THR A 127 -35.58 -15.07 -13.96
CA THR A 127 -34.35 -15.48 -14.64
C THR A 127 -33.71 -14.24 -15.24
N ALA A 128 -32.51 -13.92 -14.77
CA ALA A 128 -31.78 -12.72 -15.16
C ALA A 128 -30.37 -13.10 -15.60
N PRO A 129 -29.74 -12.33 -16.52
CA PRO A 129 -28.31 -12.45 -16.75
C PRO A 129 -27.58 -12.22 -15.42
N TRP A 130 -26.36 -12.74 -15.29
CA TRP A 130 -25.61 -12.51 -14.06
C TRP A 130 -25.50 -11.01 -13.76
N MET A 131 -25.97 -10.64 -12.57
CA MET A 131 -25.82 -9.31 -12.03
C MET A 131 -25.64 -9.41 -10.53
N LEU A 132 -25.02 -8.39 -9.95
CA LEU A 132 -24.96 -8.27 -8.50
C LEU A 132 -26.39 -8.10 -7.98
N GLN A 133 -26.87 -9.05 -7.15
CA GLN A 133 -28.15 -8.93 -6.47
C GLN A 133 -27.95 -8.30 -5.09
N PRO A 134 -28.13 -6.97 -4.95
CA PRO A 134 -27.78 -6.29 -3.72
C PRO A 134 -28.63 -6.72 -2.53
N LEU A 135 -29.87 -7.17 -2.77
CA LEU A 135 -30.83 -7.54 -1.74
C LEU A 135 -31.23 -9.00 -1.88
N SER A 136 -31.26 -9.71 -0.75
CA SER A 136 -31.87 -11.03 -0.70
C SER A 136 -33.34 -10.84 -0.35
N ALA A 137 -34.22 -10.79 -1.37
CA ALA A 137 -35.66 -10.73 -1.15
C ALA A 137 -36.16 -11.86 -0.21
N GLY A 138 -35.44 -12.99 -0.20
CA GLY A 138 -35.79 -14.20 0.53
C GLY A 138 -36.66 -15.11 -0.35
N PRO A 139 -36.56 -16.44 -0.19
CA PRO A 139 -37.17 -17.39 -1.10
C PRO A 139 -38.70 -17.31 -1.12
N ASP A 140 -39.33 -16.80 -0.07
CA ASP A 140 -40.79 -16.64 0.00
C ASP A 140 -41.33 -15.53 -0.90
N ILE A 141 -40.52 -14.50 -1.15
CA ILE A 141 -40.88 -13.33 -1.96
C ILE A 141 -40.52 -13.59 -3.43
N CYS A 142 -39.26 -13.96 -3.67
CA CYS A 142 -38.85 -14.38 -5.01
C CYS A 142 -37.71 -15.40 -5.01
N ILE A 143 -37.68 -16.18 -6.08
CA ILE A 143 -36.53 -16.99 -6.45
C ILE A 143 -35.91 -16.34 -7.67
N THR A 144 -34.62 -16.00 -7.61
CA THR A 144 -33.89 -15.53 -8.78
C THR A 144 -32.83 -16.53 -9.20
N GLN A 145 -32.91 -16.93 -10.46
CA GLN A 145 -31.89 -17.72 -11.14
C GLN A 145 -31.01 -16.76 -11.95
N LEU A 146 -29.74 -16.69 -11.60
CA LEU A 146 -28.74 -15.97 -12.38
C LEU A 146 -28.11 -16.92 -13.39
N VAL A 147 -28.13 -16.57 -14.67
CA VAL A 147 -27.62 -17.40 -15.75
C VAL A 147 -26.50 -16.67 -16.50
N ASN A 148 -25.43 -17.39 -16.83
CA ASN A 148 -24.30 -16.89 -17.62
C ASN A 148 -24.47 -17.28 -19.11
N GLU A 149 -25.66 -17.02 -19.64
CA GLU A 149 -26.04 -17.40 -21.02
C GLU A 149 -26.14 -16.15 -21.90
N PRO A 150 -25.32 -16.02 -22.96
CA PRO A 150 -25.32 -14.83 -23.81
C PRO A 150 -26.56 -14.77 -24.73
N SER A 151 -27.14 -15.91 -25.10
CA SER A 151 -28.31 -15.95 -25.99
C SER A 151 -29.62 -15.79 -25.22
N LEU A 152 -30.56 -15.01 -25.76
CA LEU A 152 -31.87 -14.78 -25.13
C LEU A 152 -32.72 -16.05 -25.07
N ASP A 153 -32.63 -16.87 -26.11
CA ASP A 153 -33.31 -18.16 -26.23
C ASP A 153 -32.81 -19.21 -25.22
N ALA A 154 -31.50 -19.30 -24.95
CA ALA A 154 -30.99 -20.13 -23.86
C ALA A 154 -31.45 -19.65 -22.48
N ARG A 155 -31.50 -18.33 -22.27
CA ARG A 155 -32.05 -17.75 -21.02
C ARG A 155 -33.54 -18.04 -20.85
N LEU A 156 -34.32 -17.99 -21.92
CA LEU A 156 -35.75 -18.35 -21.90
C LEU A 156 -35.93 -19.85 -21.61
N ARG A 157 -35.11 -20.73 -22.19
CA ARG A 157 -35.10 -22.16 -21.84
C ARG A 157 -34.80 -22.40 -20.36
N ALA A 158 -33.79 -21.73 -19.83
CA ALA A 158 -33.45 -21.81 -18.41
C ALA A 158 -34.61 -21.33 -17.53
N HIS A 159 -35.32 -20.27 -17.95
CA HIS A 159 -36.53 -19.82 -17.27
C HIS A 159 -37.62 -20.88 -17.28
N HIS A 160 -37.91 -21.50 -18.43
CA HIS A 160 -38.89 -22.60 -18.51
C HIS A 160 -38.49 -23.80 -17.66
N GLU A 161 -37.21 -24.11 -17.54
CA GLU A 161 -36.72 -25.15 -16.63
C GLU A 161 -36.99 -24.79 -15.17
N LEU A 162 -36.77 -23.54 -14.78
CA LEU A 162 -37.14 -23.02 -13.46
C LEU A 162 -38.65 -23.14 -13.21
N LEU A 163 -39.50 -22.83 -14.21
CA LEU A 163 -40.95 -22.99 -14.07
C LEU A 163 -41.35 -24.45 -13.82
N ARG A 164 -40.76 -25.39 -14.57
CA ARG A 164 -41.01 -26.84 -14.41
C ARG A 164 -40.53 -27.37 -13.07
N SER A 165 -39.53 -26.73 -12.45
CA SER A 165 -39.02 -27.12 -11.15
C SER A 165 -39.93 -26.68 -9.99
N GLN A 166 -40.90 -25.80 -10.24
CA GLN A 166 -41.84 -25.35 -9.21
C GLN A 166 -43.12 -26.19 -9.22
N ALA A 167 -43.68 -26.44 -8.03
CA ALA A 167 -44.97 -27.09 -7.90
C ALA A 167 -46.13 -26.10 -8.08
N GLY A 168 -47.16 -26.50 -8.82
CA GLY A 168 -48.41 -25.73 -9.00
C GLY A 168 -48.53 -25.04 -10.36
N THR A 169 -49.65 -24.36 -10.55
CA THR A 169 -49.93 -23.62 -11.79
C THR A 169 -49.28 -22.23 -11.78
N MET A 170 -48.88 -21.75 -12.95
CA MET A 170 -48.40 -20.40 -13.16
C MET A 170 -49.59 -19.52 -13.58
N PRO A 171 -50.18 -18.70 -12.68
CA PRO A 171 -51.25 -17.79 -13.07
C PRO A 171 -50.78 -16.84 -14.18
N PRO A 172 -51.63 -16.57 -15.19
CA PRO A 172 -51.26 -15.69 -16.28
C PRO A 172 -51.11 -14.24 -15.82
N TRP A 173 -50.21 -13.52 -16.48
CA TRP A 173 -50.16 -12.06 -16.48
C TRP A 173 -51.36 -11.53 -17.26
N THR A 174 -52.04 -10.52 -16.69
CA THR A 174 -53.27 -9.98 -17.25
C THR A 174 -53.00 -8.64 -17.95
N ASP A 175 -53.71 -7.57 -17.58
CA ASP A 175 -53.49 -6.25 -18.14
C ASP A 175 -52.29 -5.55 -17.51
N LEU A 176 -51.93 -4.39 -18.08
CA LEU A 176 -50.81 -3.57 -17.60
C LEU A 176 -51.01 -3.09 -16.15
N ALA A 177 -52.24 -2.76 -15.75
CA ALA A 177 -52.52 -2.22 -14.44
C ALA A 177 -52.31 -3.28 -13.34
N ALA A 178 -52.85 -4.48 -13.55
CA ALA A 178 -52.66 -5.62 -12.67
C ALA A 178 -51.18 -6.07 -12.63
N THR A 179 -50.50 -6.07 -13.78
CA THR A 179 -49.06 -6.40 -13.85
C THR A 179 -48.24 -5.40 -13.04
N VAL A 180 -48.50 -4.09 -13.20
CA VAL A 180 -47.80 -3.03 -12.44
C VAL A 180 -48.08 -3.14 -10.95
N ALA A 181 -49.33 -3.43 -10.55
CA ALA A 181 -49.65 -3.64 -9.13
C ALA A 181 -48.86 -4.80 -8.53
N ARG A 182 -48.76 -5.94 -9.23
CA ARG A 182 -47.95 -7.09 -8.79
C ARG A 182 -46.46 -6.74 -8.65
N LEU A 183 -45.90 -5.99 -9.61
CA LEU A 183 -44.50 -5.55 -9.55
C LEU A 183 -44.28 -4.51 -8.43
N GLN A 184 -45.26 -3.65 -8.16
CA GLN A 184 -45.23 -2.71 -7.04
C GLN A 184 -45.19 -3.46 -5.70
N ASP A 185 -46.05 -4.45 -5.51
CA ASP A 185 -46.08 -5.29 -4.29
C ASP A 185 -44.73 -6.00 -4.08
N TYR A 186 -44.13 -6.50 -5.16
CA TYR A 186 -42.81 -7.12 -5.12
C TYR A 186 -41.72 -6.13 -4.66
N GLU A 187 -41.63 -4.95 -5.28
CA GLU A 187 -40.62 -3.94 -4.93
C GLU A 187 -40.74 -3.50 -3.46
N GLU A 188 -41.96 -3.31 -2.97
CA GLU A 188 -42.22 -2.98 -1.56
C GLU A 188 -41.80 -4.14 -0.63
N ALA A 189 -42.12 -5.38 -0.99
CA ALA A 189 -41.78 -6.57 -0.22
C ALA A 189 -40.26 -6.79 -0.14
N VAL A 190 -39.52 -6.54 -1.23
CA VAL A 190 -38.05 -6.62 -1.27
C VAL A 190 -37.41 -5.59 -0.34
N LEU A 191 -37.85 -4.33 -0.41
CA LEU A 191 -37.34 -3.27 0.46
C LEU A 191 -37.65 -3.53 1.94
N ALA A 192 -38.88 -3.95 2.23
CA ALA A 192 -39.31 -4.31 3.60
C ALA A 192 -38.52 -5.52 4.14
N SER A 193 -38.30 -6.54 3.33
CA SER A 193 -37.48 -7.72 3.68
C SER A 193 -36.03 -7.31 3.96
N GLY A 194 -35.44 -6.47 3.11
CA GLY A 194 -34.08 -5.95 3.29
C GLY A 194 -33.92 -5.18 4.59
N LEU A 195 -34.91 -4.36 4.98
CA LEU A 195 -34.93 -3.67 6.27
C LEU A 195 -35.09 -4.63 7.45
N LYS A 196 -36.05 -5.56 7.37
CA LYS A 196 -36.31 -6.56 8.42
C LYS A 196 -35.10 -7.46 8.68
N ARG A 197 -34.36 -7.83 7.63
CA ARG A 197 -33.15 -8.67 7.70
C ARG A 197 -31.90 -7.87 8.09
N GLY A 198 -32.01 -6.55 8.22
CA GLY A 198 -30.86 -5.67 8.51
C GLY A 198 -29.85 -5.57 7.35
N GLU A 199 -30.26 -5.93 6.13
CA GLU A 199 -29.47 -5.76 4.90
C GLU A 199 -29.45 -4.29 4.46
N LEU A 200 -30.53 -3.55 4.75
CA LEU A 200 -30.66 -2.11 4.51
C LEU A 200 -30.74 -1.34 5.84
N LYS A 201 -30.20 -0.12 5.84
CA LYS A 201 -30.27 0.82 6.96
C LYS A 201 -30.72 2.21 6.48
N PRO A 202 -31.60 2.91 7.23
CA PRO A 202 -31.94 4.30 6.94
C PRO A 202 -30.73 5.22 6.97
N HIS A 203 -30.71 6.20 6.07
CA HIS A 203 -29.67 7.21 5.95
C HIS A 203 -30.26 8.63 6.13
N ALA A 204 -29.40 9.60 6.47
CA ALA A 204 -29.83 10.96 6.86
C ALA A 204 -30.45 11.78 5.71
N ASP A 205 -30.26 11.35 4.47
CA ASP A 205 -30.83 11.94 3.25
C ASP A 205 -32.25 11.42 2.94
N GLY A 206 -32.83 10.60 3.83
CA GLY A 206 -34.14 9.98 3.65
C GLY A 206 -34.12 8.70 2.80
N GLY A 207 -32.98 8.33 2.22
CA GLY A 207 -32.80 7.07 1.50
C GLY A 207 -32.34 5.92 2.40
N LEU A 208 -32.10 4.76 1.77
CA LEU A 208 -31.54 3.56 2.41
C LEU A 208 -30.09 3.33 1.95
N ARG A 209 -29.32 2.57 2.74
CA ARG A 209 -27.95 2.12 2.42
C ARG A 209 -27.75 0.67 2.80
N LEU A 210 -26.85 -0.01 2.12
CA LEU A 210 -26.45 -1.38 2.49
C LEU A 210 -25.78 -1.40 3.86
N SER A 211 -26.05 -2.45 4.63
CA SER A 211 -25.30 -2.73 5.85
C SER A 211 -23.93 -3.31 5.53
N LEU A 212 -22.95 -3.13 6.43
CA LEU A 212 -21.60 -3.68 6.28
C LEU A 212 -21.61 -5.20 6.07
N ARG A 213 -22.45 -5.92 6.81
CA ARG A 213 -22.60 -7.38 6.67
C ARG A 213 -23.06 -7.75 5.26
N ARG A 214 -24.05 -7.03 4.71
CA ARG A 214 -24.54 -7.30 3.35
C ARG A 214 -23.49 -6.91 2.31
N ALA A 215 -22.85 -5.75 2.44
CA ALA A 215 -21.79 -5.32 1.54
C ALA A 215 -20.62 -6.34 1.48
N LEU A 216 -20.19 -6.88 2.64
CA LEU A 216 -19.17 -7.93 2.70
C LEU A 216 -19.63 -9.22 2.00
N SER A 217 -20.89 -9.63 2.18
CA SER A 217 -21.42 -10.84 1.51
C SER A 217 -21.45 -10.71 -0.02
N LEU A 218 -21.52 -9.49 -0.55
CA LEU A 218 -21.52 -9.23 -1.99
C LEU A 218 -20.12 -9.31 -2.60
N LEU A 219 -19.05 -9.17 -1.83
CA LEU A 219 -17.68 -9.25 -2.37
C LEU A 219 -17.39 -10.58 -3.08
N GLY A 220 -17.87 -11.69 -2.52
CA GLY A 220 -17.73 -13.02 -3.17
C GLY A 220 -18.50 -13.13 -4.48
N SER A 221 -19.60 -12.39 -4.64
CA SER A 221 -20.33 -12.35 -5.91
C SER A 221 -19.65 -11.48 -6.96
N VAL A 222 -18.82 -10.52 -6.55
CA VAL A 222 -18.00 -9.70 -7.46
C VAL A 222 -16.85 -10.51 -8.04
N THR A 223 -16.16 -11.31 -7.22
CA THR A 223 -15.06 -12.16 -7.73
C THR A 223 -15.58 -13.25 -8.67
N ALA A 224 -16.77 -13.80 -8.39
CA ALA A 224 -17.46 -14.71 -9.31
C ALA A 224 -17.85 -14.06 -10.64
N SER A 225 -17.97 -12.72 -10.69
CA SER A 225 -18.34 -12.01 -11.92
C SER A 225 -17.24 -11.93 -12.97
N ALA A 226 -15.98 -12.15 -12.59
CA ALA A 226 -14.84 -12.10 -13.51
C ALA A 226 -14.83 -13.20 -14.59
N GLY A 227 -15.60 -14.27 -14.41
CA GLY A 227 -15.71 -15.40 -15.35
C GLY A 227 -16.88 -15.33 -16.33
N GLN A 228 -17.57 -14.19 -16.46
CA GLN A 228 -18.75 -14.07 -17.32
C GLN A 228 -18.43 -13.99 -18.80
N ALA A 229 -19.30 -14.60 -19.61
CA ALA A 229 -19.28 -14.44 -21.05
C ALA A 229 -19.68 -12.99 -21.39
N LYS A 230 -18.76 -12.25 -22.02
CA LYS A 230 -19.05 -10.90 -22.52
C LYS A 230 -20.15 -11.00 -23.58
N ALA A 231 -21.16 -10.14 -23.50
CA ALA A 231 -22.17 -10.04 -24.56
C ALA A 231 -21.48 -9.82 -25.93
N PRO A 232 -22.03 -10.36 -27.03
CA PRO A 232 -21.43 -10.19 -28.35
C PRO A 232 -21.21 -8.70 -28.65
N ASP A 233 -20.00 -8.37 -29.12
CA ASP A 233 -19.62 -7.00 -29.43
C ASP A 233 -20.51 -6.45 -30.54
N ASN A 234 -21.06 -5.26 -30.30
CA ASN A 234 -21.71 -4.46 -31.32
C ASN A 234 -20.72 -3.35 -31.67
N ASP A 235 -20.18 -3.38 -32.89
CA ASP A 235 -19.18 -2.44 -33.39
C ASP A 235 -19.77 -1.05 -33.71
N GLY A 236 -21.09 -0.88 -33.54
CA GLY A 236 -21.77 0.40 -33.76
C GLY A 236 -21.32 1.47 -32.77
N THR A 237 -21.27 2.73 -33.21
CA THR A 237 -20.96 3.85 -32.31
C THR A 237 -22.17 4.17 -31.41
N VAL A 238 -21.96 4.21 -30.10
CA VAL A 238 -23.01 4.61 -29.13
C VAL A 238 -23.43 6.07 -29.38
N PRO A 239 -24.73 6.40 -29.54
CA PRO A 239 -25.16 7.78 -29.71
C PRO A 239 -24.71 8.70 -28.54
N ILE A 240 -24.23 9.91 -28.83
CA ILE A 240 -23.67 10.82 -27.80
C ILE A 240 -24.69 11.11 -26.68
N ALA A 241 -25.95 11.37 -27.04
CA ALA A 241 -27.01 11.59 -26.05
C ALA A 241 -27.22 10.39 -25.09
N ARG A 242 -27.00 9.15 -25.56
CA ARG A 242 -27.01 7.95 -24.72
C ARG A 242 -25.78 7.92 -23.80
N SER A 243 -24.60 8.22 -24.35
CA SER A 243 -23.35 8.34 -23.60
C SER A 243 -23.47 9.36 -22.46
N VAL A 244 -24.05 10.53 -22.69
CA VAL A 244 -24.30 11.55 -21.65
C VAL A 244 -25.24 11.01 -20.56
N SER A 245 -26.23 10.20 -20.93
CA SER A 245 -27.15 9.59 -19.96
C SER A 245 -26.46 8.57 -19.06
N TYR A 246 -25.54 7.76 -19.59
CA TYR A 246 -24.71 6.83 -18.81
C TYR A 246 -23.73 7.56 -17.90
N TRP A 247 -23.06 8.59 -18.41
CA TRP A 247 -22.19 9.44 -17.59
C TRP A 247 -22.96 10.07 -16.42
N ARG A 248 -24.16 10.61 -16.67
CA ARG A 248 -24.99 11.21 -15.61
C ARG A 248 -25.32 10.18 -14.53
N HIS A 249 -25.70 8.97 -14.92
CA HIS A 249 -25.99 7.89 -13.99
C HIS A 249 -24.75 7.51 -13.15
N GLN A 250 -23.58 7.39 -13.79
CA GLN A 250 -22.31 7.12 -13.10
C GLN A 250 -21.99 8.22 -12.08
N ARG A 251 -22.11 9.49 -12.47
CA ARG A 251 -21.84 10.64 -11.60
C ARG A 251 -22.83 10.73 -10.43
N GLU A 252 -24.09 10.33 -10.63
CA GLU A 252 -25.09 10.22 -9.55
C GLU A 252 -24.67 9.17 -8.50
N LEU A 253 -24.08 8.05 -8.92
CA LEU A 253 -23.55 7.04 -7.99
C LEU A 253 -22.34 7.58 -7.20
N GLU A 254 -21.42 8.29 -7.85
CA GLU A 254 -20.21 8.85 -7.24
C GLU A 254 -20.46 10.00 -6.25
N ARG A 255 -21.60 10.70 -6.38
CA ARG A 255 -21.97 11.80 -5.47
C ARG A 255 -22.18 11.34 -4.03
N HIS A 256 -22.55 10.08 -3.83
CA HIS A 256 -22.83 9.54 -2.51
C HIS A 256 -21.55 9.05 -1.86
N SER A 257 -21.39 9.32 -0.58
CA SER A 257 -20.25 8.83 0.20
C SER A 257 -20.74 8.04 1.41
N PRO A 258 -19.96 7.05 1.85
CA PRO A 258 -20.31 6.30 3.03
C PRO A 258 -20.26 7.24 4.24
N ARG A 259 -20.98 6.87 5.31
CA ARG A 259 -21.01 7.65 6.55
C ARG A 259 -19.59 7.94 7.07
N SER A 260 -19.40 9.11 7.69
CA SER A 260 -18.09 9.52 8.23
C SER A 260 -17.48 8.47 9.17
N ILE A 261 -18.29 7.80 9.99
CA ILE A 261 -17.82 6.73 10.88
C ILE A 261 -17.21 5.54 10.12
N VAL A 262 -17.75 5.22 8.94
CA VAL A 262 -17.22 4.16 8.07
C VAL A 262 -15.91 4.62 7.43
N GLN A 263 -15.83 5.88 7.01
CA GLN A 263 -14.59 6.45 6.45
C GLN A 263 -13.45 6.43 7.48
N TRP A 264 -13.71 6.87 8.71
CA TRP A 264 -12.73 6.81 9.81
C TRP A 264 -12.37 5.38 10.20
N GLY A 265 -13.34 4.45 10.13
CA GLY A 265 -13.09 3.03 10.32
C GLY A 265 -12.11 2.46 9.29
N PHE A 266 -12.26 2.81 8.02
CA PHE A 266 -11.31 2.41 6.97
C PHE A 266 -9.93 3.04 7.17
N PHE A 267 -9.87 4.32 7.54
CA PHE A 267 -8.59 4.97 7.87
C PHE A 267 -7.88 4.23 9.00
N LEU A 268 -8.57 3.97 10.12
CA LEU A 268 -7.98 3.28 11.28
C LEU A 268 -7.50 1.88 10.91
N LEU A 269 -8.32 1.10 10.20
CA LEU A 269 -7.94 -0.23 9.75
C LEU A 269 -6.69 -0.19 8.85
N SER A 270 -6.64 0.77 7.92
CA SER A 270 -5.51 0.96 7.01
C SER A 270 -4.24 1.41 7.74
N ALA A 271 -4.37 2.30 8.74
CA ALA A 271 -3.27 2.78 9.57
C ALA A 271 -2.72 1.67 10.48
N LEU A 272 -3.58 0.83 11.05
CA LEU A 272 -3.17 -0.34 11.83
C LEU A 272 -2.44 -1.36 10.96
N GLY A 273 -2.94 -1.62 9.74
CA GLY A 273 -2.25 -2.47 8.76
C GLY A 273 -0.88 -1.91 8.36
N PHE A 274 -0.79 -0.60 8.15
CA PHE A 274 0.48 0.09 7.89
C PHE A 274 1.46 -0.08 9.05
N ALA A 275 1.03 0.15 10.29
CA ALA A 275 1.87 0.02 11.47
C ALA A 275 2.35 -1.42 11.67
N ALA A 276 1.46 -2.41 11.51
CA ALA A 276 1.79 -3.82 11.68
C ALA A 276 2.78 -4.32 10.62
N LEU A 277 2.53 -4.02 9.34
CA LEU A 277 3.46 -4.37 8.26
C LEU A 277 4.77 -3.57 8.37
N GLY A 278 4.70 -2.29 8.75
CA GLY A 278 5.87 -1.47 8.98
C GLY A 278 6.74 -2.02 10.11
N ALA A 279 6.14 -2.49 11.21
CA ALA A 279 6.85 -3.14 12.30
C ALA A 279 7.44 -4.50 11.93
N TRP A 280 7.00 -5.11 10.82
CA TRP A 280 7.60 -6.32 10.26
C TRP A 280 8.84 -6.03 9.41
N PHE A 281 8.81 -4.95 8.62
CA PHE A 281 9.94 -4.54 7.76
C PHE A 281 10.99 -3.68 8.49
N TRP A 282 10.57 -2.96 9.52
CA TRP A 282 11.37 -2.04 10.33
C TRP A 282 11.12 -2.27 11.83
N SER A 283 11.57 -1.37 12.71
CA SER A 283 11.21 -1.42 14.12
C SER A 283 9.81 -0.83 14.38
N PRO A 284 9.08 -1.28 15.41
CA PRO A 284 7.77 -0.71 15.77
C PRO A 284 7.80 0.80 15.99
N GLY A 285 8.85 1.30 16.65
CA GLY A 285 9.02 2.74 16.88
C GLY A 285 9.21 3.53 15.59
N PHE A 286 10.02 3.02 14.66
CA PHE A 286 10.20 3.66 13.35
C PHE A 286 8.94 3.57 12.49
N ALA A 287 8.22 2.45 12.52
CA ALA A 287 6.95 2.29 11.81
C ALA A 287 5.88 3.29 12.29
N LEU A 288 5.79 3.51 13.60
CA LEU A 288 4.90 4.52 14.18
C LEU A 288 5.32 5.94 13.84
N LEU A 289 6.62 6.25 13.86
CA LEU A 289 7.14 7.54 13.41
C LEU A 289 6.79 7.78 11.93
N LEU A 290 7.03 6.80 11.07
CA LEU A 290 6.73 6.89 9.65
C LEU A 290 5.24 7.10 9.40
N LEU A 291 4.39 6.34 10.10
CA LEU A 291 2.93 6.52 10.07
C LEU A 291 2.54 7.94 10.49
N ALA A 292 3.13 8.46 11.58
CA ALA A 292 2.83 9.80 12.07
C ALA A 292 3.23 10.89 11.07
N VAL A 293 4.40 10.77 10.44
CA VAL A 293 4.87 11.73 9.43
C VAL A 293 4.00 11.71 8.18
N ILE A 294 3.66 10.51 7.67
CA ILE A 294 2.77 10.37 6.51
C ILE A 294 1.37 10.87 6.84
N ALA A 295 0.82 10.53 8.01
CA ALA A 295 -0.49 11.02 8.44
C ALA A 295 -0.50 12.54 8.60
N PHE A 296 0.59 13.15 9.08
CA PHE A 296 0.72 14.60 9.19
C PHE A 296 0.75 15.27 7.80
N HIS A 297 1.49 14.69 6.86
CA HIS A 297 1.51 15.12 5.46
C HIS A 297 0.11 15.06 4.82
N GLU A 298 -0.57 13.91 4.92
CA GLU A 298 -1.93 13.74 4.38
C GLU A 298 -2.96 14.63 5.08
N ALA A 299 -2.79 14.89 6.39
CA ALA A 299 -3.65 15.83 7.10
C ALA A 299 -3.56 17.23 6.51
N GLY A 300 -2.38 17.65 6.03
CA GLY A 300 -2.19 18.88 5.28
C GLY A 300 -3.03 18.94 4.01
N HIS A 301 -2.98 17.89 3.19
CA HIS A 301 -3.84 17.74 2.00
C HIS A 301 -5.33 17.78 2.37
N TRP A 302 -5.72 17.01 3.39
CA TRP A 302 -7.10 16.92 3.85
C TRP A 302 -7.65 18.28 4.34
N MET A 303 -6.86 19.00 5.13
CA MET A 303 -7.22 20.35 5.63
C MET A 303 -7.36 21.34 4.47
N ALA A 304 -6.42 21.34 3.54
CA ALA A 304 -6.46 22.21 2.36
C ALA A 304 -7.69 21.92 1.50
N MET A 305 -7.96 20.65 1.19
CA MET A 305 -9.15 20.23 0.44
C MET A 305 -10.44 20.69 1.13
N ARG A 306 -10.56 20.53 2.46
CA ARG A 306 -11.70 21.03 3.24
C ARG A 306 -11.84 22.55 3.15
N ALA A 307 -10.73 23.29 3.29
CA ALA A 307 -10.71 24.75 3.23
C ALA A 307 -11.13 25.28 1.84
N PHE A 308 -10.77 24.57 0.77
CA PHE A 308 -11.18 24.91 -0.61
C PHE A 308 -12.55 24.33 -1.01
N GLY A 309 -13.29 23.73 -0.08
CA GLY A 309 -14.67 23.29 -0.30
C GLY A 309 -14.80 21.96 -1.05
N TYR A 310 -13.79 21.10 -1.02
CA TYR A 310 -13.93 19.72 -1.52
C TYR A 310 -14.95 18.96 -0.66
N ARG A 311 -15.74 18.09 -1.30
CA ARG A 311 -16.67 17.18 -0.62
C ARG A 311 -16.07 15.79 -0.50
N ASN A 312 -16.60 15.00 0.43
CA ASN A 312 -16.26 13.58 0.56
C ASN A 312 -14.75 13.31 0.77
N VAL A 313 -14.07 14.27 1.43
CA VAL A 313 -12.62 14.23 1.69
C VAL A 313 -12.32 13.20 2.78
N GLN A 314 -11.49 12.21 2.46
CA GLN A 314 -11.05 11.15 3.36
C GLN A 314 -9.58 10.81 3.14
N MET A 315 -8.95 10.24 4.16
CA MET A 315 -7.57 9.77 4.12
C MET A 315 -7.55 8.25 4.24
N LEU A 316 -6.63 7.61 3.53
CA LEU A 316 -6.34 6.18 3.64
C LEU A 316 -4.82 6.00 3.74
N MET A 317 -4.37 5.11 4.61
CA MET A 317 -2.96 4.77 4.73
C MET A 317 -2.71 3.45 4.01
N LEU A 318 -2.05 3.50 2.86
CA LEU A 318 -1.71 2.32 2.09
C LEU A 318 -0.33 1.82 2.55
N PRO A 319 -0.23 0.62 3.14
CA PRO A 319 1.07 0.03 3.46
C PRO A 319 2.02 0.08 2.26
N MET A 320 3.31 0.34 2.50
CA MET A 320 4.38 0.40 1.47
C MET A 320 4.25 1.49 0.38
N VAL A 321 3.05 2.02 0.11
CA VAL A 321 2.82 3.07 -0.89
C VAL A 321 2.81 4.45 -0.24
N GLY A 322 2.22 4.59 0.94
CA GLY A 322 2.10 5.85 1.67
C GLY A 322 0.66 6.24 1.94
N GLY A 323 0.42 7.53 2.14
CA GLY A 323 -0.91 8.07 2.37
C GLY A 323 -1.61 8.42 1.05
N VAL A 324 -2.95 8.35 1.04
CA VAL A 324 -3.77 8.86 -0.07
C VAL A 324 -4.95 9.63 0.50
N THR A 325 -5.03 10.92 0.16
CA THR A 325 -6.21 11.74 0.41
C THR A 325 -7.08 11.83 -0.84
N ILE A 326 -8.35 11.45 -0.70
CA ILE A 326 -9.33 11.43 -1.79
C ILE A 326 -10.43 12.43 -1.46
N GLY A 327 -10.71 13.37 -2.36
CA GLY A 327 -11.81 14.33 -2.26
C GLY A 327 -12.38 14.69 -3.62
N HIS A 328 -13.66 15.09 -3.65
CA HIS A 328 -14.32 15.55 -4.87
C HIS A 328 -14.35 17.08 -4.89
N GLU A 329 -13.67 17.67 -5.88
CA GLU A 329 -13.62 19.11 -6.09
C GLU A 329 -14.96 19.61 -6.66
N GLN A 330 -15.58 20.59 -6.01
CA GLN A 330 -16.85 21.16 -6.50
C GLN A 330 -16.64 22.14 -7.67
N SER A 331 -15.50 22.83 -7.68
CA SER A 331 -15.19 23.88 -8.66
C SER A 331 -13.71 23.83 -9.01
N PRO A 332 -13.34 23.37 -10.22
CA PRO A 332 -11.94 23.27 -10.66
C PRO A 332 -11.18 24.59 -10.50
N SER A 333 -10.12 24.59 -9.70
CA SER A 333 -9.31 25.78 -9.44
C SER A 333 -7.82 25.44 -9.39
N ALA A 334 -7.05 25.94 -10.38
CA ALA A 334 -5.60 25.77 -10.42
C ALA A 334 -4.90 26.30 -9.16
N PRO A 335 -5.22 27.50 -8.61
CA PRO A 335 -4.59 27.95 -7.37
C PRO A 335 -4.98 27.09 -6.15
N ALA A 336 -6.22 26.61 -6.06
CA ALA A 336 -6.62 25.74 -4.96
C ALA A 336 -5.84 24.43 -4.98
N ARG A 337 -5.74 23.78 -6.16
CA ARG A 337 -4.96 22.55 -6.34
C ARG A 337 -3.48 22.74 -6.01
N ALA A 338 -2.90 23.86 -6.42
CA ALA A 338 -1.50 24.16 -6.12
C ALA A 338 -1.25 24.34 -4.61
N TRP A 339 -2.19 24.99 -3.91
CA TRP A 339 -2.13 25.08 -2.45
C TRP A 339 -2.35 23.74 -1.77
N VAL A 340 -3.25 22.88 -2.27
CA VAL A 340 -3.43 21.52 -1.76
C VAL A 340 -2.10 20.76 -1.88
N SER A 341 -1.50 20.70 -3.08
CA SER A 341 -0.20 20.05 -3.32
C SER A 341 0.93 20.61 -2.45
N LEU A 342 0.90 21.89 -2.08
CA LEU A 342 1.93 22.49 -1.22
C LEU A 342 1.66 22.26 0.27
N LEU A 343 0.40 22.26 0.71
CA LEU A 343 0.03 22.19 2.13
C LEU A 343 0.12 20.78 2.72
N GLY A 344 0.22 19.73 1.90
CA GLY A 344 0.69 18.43 2.37
C GLY A 344 2.13 18.47 2.89
N PRO A 345 3.12 18.79 2.03
CA PRO A 345 4.53 18.74 2.41
C PRO A 345 5.03 19.93 3.23
N LEU A 346 4.58 21.16 2.96
CA LEU A 346 5.14 22.38 3.55
C LEU A 346 5.13 22.38 5.10
N PRO A 347 4.04 22.00 5.79
CA PRO A 347 4.04 21.93 7.26
C PRO A 347 5.09 20.94 7.79
N GLY A 348 5.29 19.81 7.09
CA GLY A 348 6.29 18.81 7.46
C GLY A 348 7.72 19.31 7.25
N VAL A 349 7.98 20.11 6.20
CA VAL A 349 9.27 20.77 6.00
C VAL A 349 9.55 21.76 7.13
N VAL A 350 8.59 22.60 7.48
CA VAL A 350 8.73 23.60 8.55
C VAL A 350 9.00 22.93 9.89
N LEU A 351 8.22 21.90 10.23
CA LEU A 351 8.38 21.16 11.48
C LEU A 351 9.72 20.41 11.50
N GLY A 352 10.10 19.77 10.40
CA GLY A 352 11.38 19.07 10.28
C GLY A 352 12.56 20.02 10.50
N CYS A 353 12.56 21.20 9.86
CA CYS A 353 13.59 22.21 10.07
C CYS A 353 13.65 22.66 11.55
N LEU A 354 12.50 22.92 12.17
CA LEU A 354 12.43 23.33 13.57
C LEU A 354 13.02 22.25 14.50
N LEU A 355 12.62 20.99 14.32
CA LEU A 355 13.10 19.88 15.14
C LEU A 355 14.60 19.64 14.97
N LEU A 356 15.16 19.85 13.77
CA LEU A 356 16.61 19.73 13.59
C LEU A 356 17.39 20.87 14.22
N LEU A 357 16.86 22.09 14.20
CA LEU A 357 17.47 23.26 14.84
C LEU A 357 17.41 23.17 16.37
N THR A 358 16.33 22.63 16.94
CA THR A 358 16.20 22.45 18.39
C THR A 358 16.82 21.14 18.88
N GLY A 359 16.71 20.06 18.10
CA GLY A 359 17.21 18.73 18.45
C GLY A 359 18.72 18.66 18.59
N SER A 360 19.46 19.44 17.77
CA SER A 360 20.91 19.59 17.93
C SER A 360 21.32 20.18 19.28
N THR A 361 20.42 20.90 19.96
CA THR A 361 20.67 21.45 21.30
C THR A 361 20.29 20.52 22.44
N MET A 362 19.36 19.58 22.19
CA MET A 362 18.79 18.71 23.23
C MET A 362 19.41 17.30 23.28
N ALA A 363 20.25 16.94 22.28
CA ALA A 363 20.91 15.64 22.16
C ALA A 363 19.97 14.41 22.18
N ASP A 364 18.69 14.59 21.85
CA ASP A 364 17.72 13.50 21.74
C ASP A 364 17.72 12.92 20.31
N GLY A 365 18.16 11.66 20.19
CA GLY A 365 18.23 10.93 18.92
C GLY A 365 16.88 10.76 18.23
N TRP A 366 15.77 10.67 18.97
CA TRP A 366 14.43 10.53 18.38
C TRP A 366 13.90 11.84 17.79
N VAL A 367 14.21 12.97 18.41
CA VAL A 367 13.88 14.30 17.86
C VAL A 367 14.64 14.54 16.56
N LEU A 368 15.93 14.20 16.53
CA LEU A 368 16.76 14.32 15.34
C LEU A 368 16.27 13.41 14.20
N LEU A 369 15.99 12.15 14.53
CA LEU A 369 15.45 11.19 13.57
C LEU A 369 14.10 11.65 13.02
N SER A 370 13.21 12.17 13.87
CA SER A 370 11.91 12.70 13.46
C SER A 370 12.06 13.87 12.51
N GLY A 371 12.96 14.82 12.81
CA GLY A 371 13.25 15.95 11.92
C GLY A 371 13.80 15.51 10.56
N LEU A 372 14.72 14.53 10.54
CA LEU A 372 15.26 13.96 9.30
C LEU A 372 14.18 13.25 8.48
N VAL A 373 13.34 12.42 9.09
CA VAL A 373 12.26 11.69 8.39
C VAL A 373 11.21 12.66 7.84
N LEU A 374 10.85 13.70 8.61
CA LEU A 374 9.97 14.78 8.16
C LEU A 374 10.54 15.47 6.91
N LEU A 375 11.82 15.89 6.93
CA LEU A 375 12.42 16.52 5.76
C LEU A 375 12.52 15.55 4.58
N ALA A 376 12.95 14.31 4.81
CA ALA A 376 13.11 13.32 3.76
C ALA A 376 11.79 13.08 3.00
N ILE A 377 10.69 12.80 3.72
CA ILE A 377 9.40 12.49 3.10
C ILE A 377 8.79 13.70 2.41
N ASN A 378 8.83 14.88 3.05
CA ASN A 378 8.16 16.06 2.53
C ASN A 378 8.95 16.73 1.39
N LEU A 379 10.28 16.76 1.46
CA LEU A 379 11.10 17.26 0.35
C LEU A 379 11.11 16.30 -0.83
N PHE A 380 11.08 14.98 -0.58
CA PHE A 380 10.90 14.00 -1.65
C PHE A 380 9.58 14.25 -2.37
N ASN A 381 8.47 14.44 -1.64
CA ASN A 381 7.19 14.77 -2.27
C ASN A 381 7.19 16.12 -3.00
N LEU A 382 8.04 17.08 -2.61
CA LEU A 382 8.20 18.35 -3.33
C LEU A 382 9.10 18.25 -4.57
N LEU A 383 9.69 17.10 -4.89
CA LEU A 383 10.47 16.97 -6.13
C LEU A 383 9.58 17.20 -7.36
N PRO A 384 10.13 17.79 -8.44
CA PRO A 384 9.40 18.07 -9.69
C PRO A 384 9.18 16.81 -10.54
N ILE A 385 8.67 15.73 -9.94
CA ILE A 385 8.54 14.39 -10.51
C ILE A 385 7.11 13.93 -10.24
N LEU A 386 6.34 13.59 -11.27
CA LEU A 386 5.03 12.95 -11.06
C LEU A 386 5.24 11.47 -10.67
N PRO A 387 4.40 10.88 -9.80
CA PRO A 387 3.15 11.39 -9.22
C PRO A 387 3.31 12.24 -7.92
N LEU A 388 4.50 12.71 -7.58
CA LEU A 388 4.74 13.46 -6.35
C LEU A 388 4.09 14.85 -6.40
N ASP A 389 3.83 15.44 -5.23
CA ASP A 389 3.18 16.74 -5.08
C ASP A 389 3.88 17.87 -5.84
N GLY A 390 5.22 17.90 -5.84
CA GLY A 390 6.03 18.86 -6.57
C GLY A 390 5.90 18.73 -8.08
N GLY A 391 5.68 17.51 -8.59
CA GLY A 391 5.34 17.25 -9.99
C GLY A 391 3.97 17.85 -10.35
N HIS A 392 2.96 17.64 -9.51
CA HIS A 392 1.65 18.26 -9.67
C HIS A 392 1.74 19.79 -9.62
N LEU A 393 2.52 20.33 -8.69
CA LEU A 393 2.75 21.77 -8.52
C LEU A 393 3.41 22.39 -9.75
N LEU A 394 4.49 21.80 -10.26
CA LEU A 394 5.17 22.24 -11.47
C LEU A 394 4.20 22.33 -12.66
N HIS A 395 3.40 21.28 -12.88
CA HIS A 395 2.43 21.23 -13.96
C HIS A 395 1.28 22.24 -13.78
N LEU A 396 0.96 22.68 -12.56
CA LEU A 396 -0.02 23.73 -12.33
C LEU A 396 0.56 25.14 -12.50
N LEU A 397 1.85 25.33 -12.20
CA LEU A 397 2.56 26.60 -12.34
C LEU A 397 2.91 26.93 -13.79
N LEU A 398 3.20 25.92 -14.61
CA LEU A 398 3.53 26.11 -16.02
C LEU A 398 2.29 26.50 -16.83
N PRO A 399 2.36 27.53 -17.69
CA PRO A 399 1.25 27.88 -18.56
C PRO A 399 1.02 26.76 -19.58
N GLU A 400 -0.21 26.64 -20.08
CA GLU A 400 -0.59 25.55 -20.97
C GLU A 400 0.17 25.55 -22.30
N ARG A 401 0.50 26.73 -22.82
CA ARG A 401 1.34 26.88 -24.04
C ARG A 401 2.75 26.31 -23.87
N ALA A 402 3.21 26.07 -22.64
CA ALA A 402 4.53 25.53 -22.35
C ALA A 402 4.56 23.99 -22.35
N ILE A 403 3.86 23.35 -23.31
CA ILE A 403 3.81 21.88 -23.45
C ILE A 403 5.22 21.32 -23.60
N SER A 404 6.06 21.93 -24.44
CA SER A 404 7.43 21.50 -24.65
C SER A 404 8.25 21.51 -23.36
N VAL A 405 8.02 22.50 -22.50
CA VAL A 405 8.68 22.60 -21.18
C VAL A 405 8.22 21.47 -20.27
N ARG A 406 6.90 21.22 -20.18
CA ARG A 406 6.35 20.10 -19.39
C ARG A 406 6.93 18.75 -19.83
N LYS A 407 7.00 18.50 -21.14
CA LYS A 407 7.60 17.28 -21.70
C LYS A 407 9.07 17.13 -21.32
N VAL A 408 9.85 18.22 -21.37
CA VAL A 408 11.27 18.19 -20.96
C VAL A 408 11.38 17.80 -19.48
N PHE A 409 10.55 18.37 -18.60
CA PHE A 409 10.52 17.98 -17.20
C PHE A 409 10.11 16.52 -17.00
N ASP A 410 9.10 16.03 -17.73
CA ASP A 410 8.70 14.61 -17.64
C ASP A 410 9.83 13.67 -18.10
N ILE A 411 10.57 14.03 -19.17
CA ILE A 411 11.75 13.27 -19.63
C ILE A 411 12.85 13.28 -18.57
N LEU A 412 13.16 14.45 -18.00
CA LEU A 412 14.16 14.58 -16.94
C LEU A 412 13.77 13.81 -15.68
N ALA A 413 12.49 13.81 -15.32
CA ALA A 413 11.94 13.05 -14.21
C ALA A 413 12.11 11.54 -14.42
N ILE A 414 11.80 11.03 -15.62
CA ILE A 414 12.02 9.61 -15.98
C ILE A 414 13.51 9.27 -15.89
N ALA A 415 14.40 10.11 -16.45
CA ALA A 415 15.84 9.89 -16.40
C ALA A 415 16.38 9.91 -14.97
N ALA A 416 15.92 10.85 -14.13
CA ALA A 416 16.31 10.94 -12.73
C ALA A 416 15.85 9.72 -11.93
N LEU A 417 14.62 9.25 -12.13
CA LEU A 417 14.11 8.03 -11.50
C LEU A 417 14.90 6.79 -11.95
N ALA A 418 15.25 6.69 -13.23
CA ALA A 418 16.06 5.58 -13.75
C ALA A 418 17.48 5.60 -13.18
N ALA A 419 18.11 6.77 -13.09
CA ALA A 419 19.42 6.93 -12.48
C ALA A 419 19.39 6.57 -10.98
N LEU A 420 18.37 7.02 -10.26
CA LEU A 420 18.18 6.70 -8.84
C LEU A 420 17.91 5.21 -8.62
N ALA A 421 17.08 4.59 -9.48
CA ALA A 421 16.81 3.16 -9.45
C ALA A 421 18.10 2.35 -9.62
N TRP A 422 18.97 2.77 -10.55
CA TRP A 422 20.27 2.14 -10.75
C TRP A 422 21.23 2.34 -9.58
N GLN A 423 21.33 3.56 -9.05
CA GLN A 423 22.23 3.89 -7.94
C GLN A 423 21.87 3.17 -6.63
N LEU A 424 20.58 2.97 -6.38
CA LEU A 424 20.06 2.35 -5.15
C LEU A 424 19.79 0.84 -5.30
N ASP A 425 20.03 0.26 -6.48
CA ASP A 425 19.56 -1.09 -6.86
C ASP A 425 18.07 -1.31 -6.57
N ALA A 426 17.29 -0.23 -6.74
CA ALA A 426 15.88 -0.14 -6.36
C ALA A 426 15.01 -0.06 -7.62
N TRP A 427 15.02 -1.12 -8.42
CA TRP A 427 14.31 -1.20 -9.71
C TRP A 427 12.80 -0.93 -9.63
N TRP A 428 12.18 -1.12 -8.45
CA TRP A 428 10.77 -0.78 -8.22
C TRP A 428 10.47 0.72 -8.38
N LEU A 429 11.47 1.61 -8.25
CA LEU A 429 11.32 3.05 -8.52
C LEU A 429 10.92 3.33 -9.98
N LEU A 430 11.19 2.42 -10.92
CA LEU A 430 10.73 2.54 -12.30
C LEU A 430 9.20 2.47 -12.42
N LEU A 431 8.49 1.90 -11.43
CA LEU A 431 7.02 1.96 -11.39
C LEU A 431 6.53 3.41 -11.27
N LEU A 432 7.24 4.27 -10.54
CA LEU A 432 6.91 5.70 -10.46
C LEU A 432 7.11 6.40 -11.81
N ALA A 433 8.06 5.95 -12.64
CA ALA A 433 8.32 6.51 -13.96
C ALA A 433 7.19 6.25 -14.98
N LEU A 434 6.27 5.32 -14.70
CA LEU A 434 5.10 5.06 -15.55
C LEU A 434 4.17 6.27 -15.65
N VAL A 435 4.07 7.08 -14.59
CA VAL A 435 3.21 8.27 -14.56
C VAL A 435 3.73 9.39 -15.47
N PRO A 436 4.98 9.90 -15.33
CA PRO A 436 5.51 10.90 -16.23
C PRO A 436 5.64 10.36 -17.67
N TYR A 437 5.89 9.06 -17.85
CA TYR A 437 5.86 8.44 -19.18
C TYR A 437 4.46 8.50 -19.82
N GLY A 438 3.41 8.16 -19.06
CA GLY A 438 2.02 8.27 -19.50
C GLY A 438 1.65 9.70 -19.90
N ASN A 439 2.06 10.68 -19.08
CA ASN A 439 1.84 12.09 -19.39
C ASN A 439 2.62 12.54 -20.62
N LEU A 440 3.89 12.16 -20.76
CA LEU A 440 4.70 12.46 -21.94
C LEU A 440 4.07 11.92 -23.23
N ARG A 441 3.60 10.67 -23.18
CA ARG A 441 2.92 9.99 -24.30
C ARG A 441 1.62 10.70 -24.68
N ASN A 442 0.85 11.15 -23.69
CA ASN A 442 -0.49 11.71 -23.91
C ASN A 442 -0.51 13.23 -24.07
N ALA A 443 0.58 13.95 -23.74
CA ALA A 443 0.64 15.41 -23.67
C ALA A 443 0.15 16.13 -24.93
N THR A 444 0.45 15.61 -26.12
CA THR A 444 0.00 16.23 -27.38
C THR A 444 -1.48 16.06 -27.60
N ARG A 445 -2.01 14.87 -27.32
CA ARG A 445 -3.44 14.57 -27.45
C ARG A 445 -4.22 15.41 -26.45
N ASP A 446 -3.82 15.41 -25.19
CA ASP A 446 -4.50 16.13 -24.12
C ASP A 446 -4.51 17.65 -24.41
N HIS A 447 -3.41 18.21 -24.95
CA HIS A 447 -3.41 19.61 -25.39
C HIS A 447 -4.36 19.88 -26.57
N ARG A 448 -4.36 19.01 -27.59
CA ARG A 448 -5.27 19.15 -28.75
C ARG A 448 -6.73 19.11 -28.30
N LEU A 449 -7.09 18.11 -27.50
CA LEU A 449 -8.44 17.96 -26.94
C LEU A 449 -8.85 19.18 -26.12
N LEU A 450 -7.98 19.68 -25.23
CA LEU A 450 -8.25 20.87 -24.44
C LEU A 450 -8.45 22.11 -25.34
N SER A 451 -7.60 22.29 -26.36
CA SER A 451 -7.69 23.42 -27.29
C SER A 451 -8.98 23.38 -28.12
N ALA A 452 -9.33 22.21 -28.66
CA ALA A 452 -10.54 21.99 -29.43
C ALA A 452 -11.80 22.18 -28.58
N LEU A 453 -11.79 21.69 -27.33
CA LEU A 453 -12.92 21.86 -26.40
C LEU A 453 -13.10 23.33 -26.01
N ARG A 454 -12.02 24.07 -25.78
CA ARG A 454 -12.12 25.51 -25.48
C ARG A 454 -12.66 26.30 -26.66
N GLN A 455 -12.21 25.98 -27.87
CA GLN A 455 -12.75 26.58 -29.09
C GLN A 455 -14.24 26.25 -29.26
N ALA A 456 -14.63 24.99 -29.08
CA ALA A 456 -16.04 24.60 -29.13
C ALA A 456 -16.91 25.35 -28.10
N ARG A 457 -16.38 25.58 -26.89
CA ARG A 457 -17.07 26.36 -25.84
C ARG A 457 -17.15 27.86 -26.14
N THR A 458 -16.17 28.43 -26.85
CA THR A 458 -16.24 29.84 -27.29
C THR A 458 -17.24 30.00 -28.43
N ASP A 459 -17.24 29.06 -29.38
CA ASP A 459 -18.09 29.12 -30.55
C ASP A 459 -19.56 28.86 -30.18
N THR A 460 -19.80 27.89 -29.29
CA THR A 460 -21.13 27.55 -28.79
C THR A 460 -21.12 27.39 -27.28
N PRO A 461 -21.43 28.45 -26.51
CA PRO A 461 -21.46 28.40 -25.05
C PRO A 461 -22.48 27.37 -24.54
N PRO A 462 -22.06 26.39 -23.74
CA PRO A 462 -22.94 25.34 -23.26
C PRO A 462 -23.93 25.88 -22.23
N ARG A 463 -25.19 25.44 -22.32
CA ARG A 463 -26.30 25.90 -21.46
C ARG A 463 -26.53 25.03 -20.22
N SER A 464 -25.94 23.84 -20.15
CA SER A 464 -26.10 22.90 -19.04
C SER A 464 -24.90 21.96 -18.92
N GLU A 465 -24.71 21.31 -17.76
CA GLU A 465 -23.66 20.30 -17.58
C GLU A 465 -23.76 19.15 -18.61
N ALA A 466 -24.98 18.81 -19.04
CA ALA A 466 -25.19 17.77 -20.03
C ALA A 466 -24.69 18.18 -21.42
N ALA A 467 -24.96 19.44 -21.80
CA ALA A 467 -24.46 20.00 -23.05
C ALA A 467 -22.92 20.14 -23.05
N GLU A 468 -22.32 20.45 -21.90
CA GLU A 468 -20.86 20.45 -21.75
C GLU A 468 -20.25 19.07 -22.01
N MET A 469 -20.86 18.03 -21.41
CA MET A 469 -20.41 16.66 -21.62
C MET A 469 -20.63 16.20 -23.06
N GLU A 470 -21.74 16.58 -23.68
CA GLU A 470 -22.00 16.32 -25.10
C GLU A 470 -20.92 16.92 -26.01
N GLN A 471 -20.57 18.20 -25.80
CA GLN A 471 -19.48 18.84 -26.53
C GLN A 471 -18.13 18.14 -26.31
N ALA A 472 -17.81 17.81 -25.06
CA ALA A 472 -16.55 17.13 -24.73
C ALA A 472 -16.45 15.73 -25.37
N LEU A 473 -17.54 14.96 -25.36
CA LEU A 473 -17.59 13.65 -26.02
C LEU A 473 -17.49 13.76 -27.54
N THR A 474 -18.07 14.80 -28.12
CA THR A 474 -17.95 15.09 -29.56
C THR A 474 -16.48 15.32 -29.92
N VAL A 475 -15.80 16.23 -29.21
CA VAL A 475 -14.37 16.53 -29.42
C VAL A 475 -13.49 15.29 -29.25
N VAL A 476 -13.74 14.46 -28.24
CA VAL A 476 -12.97 13.22 -28.00
C VAL A 476 -13.16 12.20 -29.14
N ARG A 477 -14.36 12.11 -29.72
CA ARG A 477 -14.64 11.21 -30.84
C ARG A 477 -14.04 11.72 -32.14
N ASP A 478 -14.09 13.03 -32.37
CA ASP A 478 -13.57 13.65 -33.59
C ASP A 478 -12.03 13.59 -33.67
N ASP A 479 -11.33 13.59 -32.53
CA ASP A 479 -9.86 13.43 -32.48
C ASP A 479 -9.38 11.99 -32.74
N ALA A 480 -10.25 10.99 -32.54
CA ALA A 480 -9.88 9.58 -32.61
C ALA A 480 -10.27 8.94 -33.96
N ALA A 481 -9.29 8.36 -34.67
CA ALA A 481 -9.56 7.61 -35.91
C ALA A 481 -10.55 6.43 -35.70
N ALA A 482 -10.49 5.82 -34.52
CA ALA A 482 -11.51 4.90 -34.01
C ALA A 482 -11.84 5.30 -32.56
N PRO A 483 -13.12 5.50 -32.22
CA PRO A 483 -13.48 5.97 -30.89
C PRO A 483 -13.10 4.92 -29.83
N PRO A 484 -12.44 5.32 -28.73
CA PRO A 484 -12.05 4.37 -27.68
C PRO A 484 -13.29 3.82 -26.96
N ALA A 485 -13.11 2.81 -26.10
CA ALA A 485 -14.20 2.30 -25.27
C ALA A 485 -14.91 3.43 -24.50
N LEU A 486 -16.22 3.29 -24.29
CA LEU A 486 -17.04 4.39 -23.77
C LEU A 486 -16.56 4.91 -22.39
N THR A 487 -16.08 4.03 -21.52
CA THR A 487 -15.49 4.42 -20.23
C THR A 487 -14.23 5.27 -20.38
N ALA A 488 -13.40 4.99 -21.39
CA ALA A 488 -12.23 5.80 -21.71
C ALA A 488 -12.62 7.14 -22.37
N GLN A 489 -13.72 7.18 -23.14
CA GLN A 489 -14.28 8.45 -23.62
C GLN A 489 -14.70 9.34 -22.44
N PHE A 490 -15.35 8.78 -21.42
CA PHE A 490 -15.74 9.54 -20.22
C PHE A 490 -14.54 10.10 -19.47
N SER A 491 -13.51 9.29 -19.22
CA SER A 491 -12.32 9.77 -18.50
C SER A 491 -11.61 10.89 -19.25
N LEU A 492 -11.45 10.78 -20.58
CA LEU A 492 -10.86 11.82 -21.42
C LEU A 492 -11.70 13.09 -21.46
N ALA A 493 -13.02 12.95 -21.63
CA ALA A 493 -13.95 14.08 -21.67
C ALA A 493 -14.01 14.83 -20.34
N GLU A 494 -14.05 14.11 -19.20
CA GLU A 494 -14.02 14.71 -17.87
C GLU A 494 -12.68 15.40 -17.57
N GLN A 495 -11.55 14.78 -17.95
CA GLN A 495 -10.24 15.40 -17.79
C GLN A 495 -10.15 16.72 -18.58
N ALA A 496 -10.57 16.70 -19.84
CA ALA A 496 -10.59 17.89 -20.69
C ALA A 496 -11.53 18.97 -20.15
N LEU A 497 -12.75 18.62 -19.73
CA LEU A 497 -13.70 19.56 -19.12
C LEU A 497 -13.16 20.17 -17.84
N THR A 498 -12.54 19.34 -17.00
CA THR A 498 -11.96 19.78 -15.73
C THR A 498 -10.86 20.82 -15.96
N GLN A 499 -10.00 20.61 -16.95
CA GLN A 499 -8.97 21.58 -17.34
C GLN A 499 -9.56 22.82 -18.04
N ALA A 500 -10.62 22.65 -18.84
CA ALA A 500 -11.29 23.74 -19.52
C ALA A 500 -12.09 24.64 -18.56
N ARG A 501 -12.58 24.10 -17.43
CA ARG A 501 -13.28 24.83 -16.36
C ARG A 501 -12.33 25.46 -15.34
N ALA A 502 -11.08 25.00 -15.27
CA ALA A 502 -10.15 25.42 -14.24
C ALA A 502 -9.89 26.93 -14.29
N VAL A 503 -10.09 27.62 -13.16
CA VAL A 503 -9.70 29.03 -13.03
C VAL A 503 -8.17 29.11 -13.13
N PRO A 504 -7.62 29.91 -14.07
CA PRO A 504 -6.18 30.04 -14.24
C PRO A 504 -5.55 30.72 -13.02
N MET A 505 -4.29 30.38 -12.76
CA MET A 505 -3.55 30.95 -11.64
C MET A 505 -3.15 32.41 -11.92
N SER A 506 -3.35 33.31 -10.95
CA SER A 506 -2.87 34.69 -11.06
C SER A 506 -1.34 34.75 -10.97
N ARG A 507 -0.70 35.75 -11.60
CA ARG A 507 0.76 35.94 -11.53
C ARG A 507 1.28 36.05 -10.09
N ARG A 508 0.51 36.69 -9.20
CA ARG A 508 0.85 36.81 -7.78
C ARG A 508 0.92 35.45 -7.10
N ASN A 509 -0.06 34.58 -7.34
CA ASN A 509 -0.08 33.23 -6.78
C ASN A 509 1.05 32.37 -7.34
N VAL A 510 1.35 32.48 -8.64
CA VAL A 510 2.49 31.77 -9.25
C VAL A 510 3.80 32.13 -8.54
N VAL A 511 4.08 33.43 -8.37
CA VAL A 511 5.31 33.89 -7.69
C VAL A 511 5.34 33.43 -6.24
N LEU A 512 4.25 33.61 -5.48
CA LEU A 512 4.18 33.22 -4.07
C LEU A 512 4.43 31.73 -3.88
N ILE A 513 3.69 30.89 -4.61
CA ILE A 513 3.77 29.42 -4.49
C ILE A 513 5.15 28.93 -4.93
N THR A 514 5.70 29.46 -6.03
CA THR A 514 7.06 29.10 -6.48
C THR A 514 8.11 29.50 -5.45
N THR A 515 7.95 30.66 -4.80
CA THR A 515 8.87 31.12 -3.74
C THR A 515 8.82 30.20 -2.53
N LEU A 516 7.62 29.79 -2.08
CA LEU A 516 7.47 28.85 -0.97
C LEU A 516 8.03 27.46 -1.32
N TRP A 517 7.82 27.02 -2.56
CA TRP A 517 8.32 25.73 -3.03
C TRP A 517 9.85 25.67 -3.05
N ILE A 518 10.50 26.64 -3.70
CA ILE A 518 11.97 26.74 -3.73
C ILE A 518 12.52 27.01 -2.33
N GLY A 519 11.85 27.90 -1.58
CA GLY A 519 12.20 28.24 -0.20
C GLY A 519 12.25 27.03 0.73
N SER A 520 11.42 26.01 0.48
CA SER A 520 11.42 24.75 1.25
C SER A 520 12.75 24.00 1.12
N PHE A 521 13.30 23.91 -0.10
CA PHE A 521 14.61 23.29 -0.33
C PHE A 521 15.75 24.14 0.22
N VAL A 522 15.70 25.46 0.02
CA VAL A 522 16.72 26.39 0.52
C VAL A 522 16.79 26.37 2.04
N ALA A 523 15.65 26.38 2.73
CA ALA A 523 15.58 26.31 4.18
C ALA A 523 16.17 25.01 4.73
N ALA A 524 15.84 23.87 4.13
CA ALA A 524 16.40 22.59 4.52
C ALA A 524 17.91 22.51 4.27
N ALA A 525 18.39 22.98 3.12
CA ALA A 525 19.81 22.99 2.77
C ALA A 525 20.66 23.94 3.64
N ALA A 526 20.05 24.95 4.26
CA ALA A 526 20.72 25.86 5.19
C ALA A 526 21.09 25.17 6.52
N ILE A 527 20.49 24.02 6.84
CA ILE A 527 20.78 23.26 8.06
C ILE A 527 22.07 22.44 7.83
N PRO A 528 23.15 22.66 8.61
CA PRO A 528 24.45 22.01 8.39
C PRO A 528 24.36 20.49 8.30
N MET A 529 23.62 19.85 9.21
CA MET A 529 23.46 18.40 9.22
C MET A 529 22.82 17.87 7.92
N VAL A 530 21.80 18.55 7.40
CA VAL A 530 21.14 18.15 6.15
C VAL A 530 22.10 18.29 4.97
N ARG A 531 22.85 19.40 4.92
CA ARG A 531 23.87 19.63 3.90
C ARG A 531 24.92 18.53 3.92
N ASP A 532 25.42 18.15 5.09
CA ASP A 532 26.46 17.13 5.23
C ASP A 532 25.96 15.76 4.74
N VAL A 533 24.72 15.38 5.10
CA VAL A 533 24.06 14.16 4.61
C VAL A 533 23.90 14.18 3.08
N VAL A 534 23.46 15.30 2.50
CA VAL A 534 23.30 15.43 1.04
C VAL A 534 24.65 15.34 0.33
N THR A 535 25.68 15.99 0.85
CA THR A 535 27.04 15.93 0.26
C THR A 535 27.62 14.52 0.30
N ALA A 536 27.37 13.76 1.37
CA ALA A 536 27.78 12.36 1.46
C ALA A 536 27.03 11.47 0.44
N PHE A 537 25.77 11.78 0.12
CA PHE A 537 24.97 11.03 -0.85
C PHE A 537 25.36 11.33 -2.30
N VAL A 538 25.72 12.59 -2.61
CA VAL A 538 26.08 13.04 -3.96
C VAL A 538 27.54 12.72 -4.32
N ALA A 539 28.41 12.53 -3.32
CA ALA A 539 29.80 12.15 -3.56
C ALA A 539 29.86 10.82 -4.36
N PRO A 540 30.59 10.77 -5.49
CA PRO A 540 30.69 9.56 -6.30
C PRO A 540 31.20 8.39 -5.46
N SER A 541 30.41 7.32 -5.45
CA SER A 541 30.68 6.06 -4.74
C SER A 541 31.86 5.32 -5.37
N HIS A 542 33.08 5.77 -5.09
CA HIS A 542 34.28 4.92 -5.17
C HIS A 542 34.62 4.28 -3.83
N SER A 543 33.75 4.41 -2.81
CA SER A 543 33.99 3.88 -1.47
C SER A 543 32.75 3.23 -0.85
N THR A 544 32.09 2.34 -1.58
CA THR A 544 31.00 1.50 -1.06
C THR A 544 31.42 0.56 0.09
N PRO A 545 32.70 0.15 0.27
CA PRO A 545 33.10 -0.54 1.49
C PRO A 545 33.13 0.38 2.71
N ALA A 546 33.40 1.67 2.57
CA ALA A 546 33.72 2.54 3.72
C ALA A 546 32.50 2.99 4.54
N LEU A 547 31.31 3.12 3.94
CA LEU A 547 30.07 3.48 4.65
C LEU A 547 29.43 2.26 5.33
N GLN A 548 29.45 1.09 4.68
CA GLN A 548 29.09 -0.18 5.34
C GLN A 548 30.09 -0.54 6.44
N TYR A 549 31.39 -0.36 6.19
CA TYR A 549 32.43 -0.55 7.20
C TYR A 549 32.34 0.50 8.30
N GLY A 550 32.00 1.76 8.02
CA GLY A 550 31.83 2.80 9.03
C GLY A 550 30.61 2.58 9.93
N TYR A 551 29.47 2.14 9.38
CA TYR A 551 28.30 1.79 10.18
C TYR A 551 28.50 0.49 10.95
N ALA A 552 29.10 -0.53 10.33
CA ALA A 552 29.46 -1.79 10.98
C ALA A 552 30.56 -1.58 12.04
N LYS A 553 31.52 -0.69 11.81
CA LYS A 553 32.59 -0.32 12.74
C LYS A 553 32.05 0.52 13.88
N ALA A 554 31.18 1.51 13.65
CA ALA A 554 30.55 2.27 14.73
C ALA A 554 29.61 1.41 15.58
N THR A 555 28.87 0.47 14.98
CA THR A 555 28.02 -0.48 15.73
C THR A 555 28.83 -1.58 16.39
N ALA A 556 29.95 -2.02 15.81
CA ALA A 556 30.89 -2.94 16.45
C ALA A 556 31.65 -2.26 17.59
N GLU A 557 32.17 -1.04 17.40
CA GLU A 557 32.83 -0.24 18.42
C GLU A 557 31.87 0.12 19.57
N ALA A 558 30.62 0.47 19.29
CA ALA A 558 29.61 0.69 20.34
C ALA A 558 29.25 -0.60 21.09
N ARG A 559 29.14 -1.74 20.37
CA ARG A 559 28.95 -3.07 21.00
C ARG A 559 30.18 -3.52 21.77
N GLN A 560 31.38 -3.20 21.30
CA GLN A 560 32.65 -3.60 21.87
C GLN A 560 32.98 -2.75 23.09
N LEU A 561 32.75 -1.44 23.07
CA LEU A 561 32.78 -0.60 24.28
C LEU A 561 31.74 -1.04 25.31
N SER A 562 30.53 -1.42 24.87
CA SER A 562 29.50 -1.93 25.78
C SER A 562 29.86 -3.30 26.35
N ASN A 563 30.47 -4.19 25.56
CA ASN A 563 30.90 -5.53 25.98
C ASN A 563 32.17 -5.49 26.83
N ASP A 564 33.12 -4.61 26.53
CA ASP A 564 34.35 -4.43 27.31
C ASP A 564 34.04 -3.80 28.67
N ALA A 565 33.11 -2.84 28.74
CA ALA A 565 32.61 -2.30 30.01
C ALA A 565 31.84 -3.36 30.82
N LEU A 566 31.04 -4.21 30.16
CA LEU A 566 30.36 -5.36 30.76
C LEU A 566 31.36 -6.39 31.30
N LEU A 567 32.37 -6.74 30.50
CA LEU A 567 33.37 -7.76 30.80
C LEU A 567 34.30 -7.30 31.92
N SER A 568 34.73 -6.03 31.91
CA SER A 568 35.55 -5.46 32.99
C SER A 568 34.77 -5.28 34.29
N SER A 569 33.48 -4.93 34.24
CA SER A 569 32.59 -4.91 35.41
C SER A 569 32.32 -6.32 35.97
N LEU A 570 32.13 -7.32 35.08
CA LEU A 570 31.97 -8.73 35.45
C LEU A 570 33.24 -9.35 36.03
N ILE A 571 34.40 -9.09 35.43
CA ILE A 571 35.70 -9.56 35.92
C ILE A 571 36.04 -8.91 37.27
N ALA A 572 35.75 -7.62 37.45
CA ALA A 572 35.92 -6.94 38.74
C ALA A 572 35.01 -7.55 39.83
N LYS A 573 33.73 -7.80 39.52
CA LYS A 573 32.78 -8.41 40.48
C LYS A 573 33.04 -9.91 40.74
N LEU A 574 33.58 -10.65 39.77
CA LEU A 574 33.96 -12.06 39.92
C LEU A 574 35.31 -12.21 40.66
N GLY A 575 36.25 -11.27 40.47
CA GLY A 575 37.55 -11.26 41.14
C GLY A 575 37.49 -10.90 42.63
N GLU A 576 36.48 -10.15 43.06
CA GLU A 576 36.24 -9.85 44.49
C GLU A 576 35.54 -10.99 45.26
N GLY A 577 35.17 -12.07 44.59
CA GLY A 577 34.29 -13.12 45.10
C GLY A 577 34.95 -14.45 45.42
N GLU A 578 36.14 -14.49 46.01
CA GLU A 578 36.74 -15.77 46.45
C GLU A 578 36.02 -16.45 47.63
N THR A 579 34.99 -15.83 48.21
CA THR A 579 34.15 -16.47 49.24
C THR A 579 32.69 -16.05 49.14
N ARG A 580 31.90 -16.70 48.28
CA ARG A 580 30.44 -16.77 48.44
C ARG A 580 29.99 -18.23 48.38
N GLU A 581 30.10 -18.91 49.51
CA GLU A 581 29.34 -20.13 49.75
C GLU A 581 27.84 -19.80 49.68
N SER A 582 27.13 -20.48 48.77
CA SER A 582 25.66 -20.60 48.72
C SER A 582 24.86 -19.34 49.08
N GLY A 583 25.01 -18.27 48.30
CA GLY A 583 24.15 -17.07 48.39
C GLY A 583 22.99 -17.16 47.40
N THR A 584 21.77 -17.09 47.91
CA THR A 584 20.48 -17.24 47.22
C THR A 584 20.32 -16.42 45.91
N SER A 585 19.60 -17.02 44.95
CA SER A 585 19.23 -16.49 43.61
C SER A 585 18.81 -15.00 43.57
N ALA A 586 18.30 -14.44 44.67
CA ALA A 586 17.89 -13.04 44.77
C ALA A 586 19.04 -12.02 44.67
N ALA A 587 20.24 -12.32 45.18
CA ALA A 587 21.38 -11.40 45.14
C ALA A 587 21.96 -11.29 43.73
N VAL A 588 22.10 -12.42 43.04
CA VAL A 588 22.56 -12.51 41.64
C VAL A 588 21.58 -11.79 40.70
N MET A 589 20.27 -11.94 40.94
CA MET A 589 19.25 -11.24 40.17
C MET A 589 19.24 -9.71 40.42
N ALA A 590 19.58 -9.27 41.62
CA ALA A 590 19.71 -7.84 41.94
C ALA A 590 20.96 -7.22 41.28
N ASP A 591 22.08 -7.95 41.22
CA ASP A 591 23.29 -7.55 40.51
C ASP A 591 23.07 -7.51 38.99
N LEU A 592 22.38 -8.50 38.42
CA LEU A 592 21.96 -8.52 37.00
C LEU A 592 21.05 -7.33 36.65
N ALA A 593 20.04 -7.05 37.49
CA ALA A 593 19.17 -5.90 37.30
C ALA A 593 19.88 -4.54 37.52
N GLY A 594 20.99 -4.53 38.27
CA GLY A 594 21.89 -3.38 38.37
C GLY A 594 22.67 -3.18 37.07
N LEU A 595 23.24 -4.27 36.54
CA LEU A 595 24.01 -4.30 35.30
C LEU A 595 23.16 -3.89 34.09
N GLU A 596 21.93 -4.41 33.97
CA GLU A 596 21.00 -4.05 32.89
C GLU A 596 20.58 -2.57 32.95
N ARG A 597 20.51 -1.98 34.16
CA ARG A 597 20.27 -0.55 34.33
C ARG A 597 21.47 0.30 33.93
N GLU A 598 22.69 -0.18 34.18
CA GLU A 598 23.93 0.52 33.86
C GLU A 598 24.22 0.49 32.35
N VAL A 599 23.89 -0.62 31.70
CA VAL A 599 24.08 -0.86 30.26
C VAL A 599 22.87 -0.38 29.41
N GLY A 600 21.74 -0.09 30.05
CA GLY A 600 20.58 0.58 29.43
C GLY A 600 19.71 -0.28 28.50
N HIS A 601 19.96 -1.60 28.42
CA HIS A 601 19.15 -2.57 27.70
C HIS A 601 19.27 -3.99 28.31
N GLY A 602 18.28 -4.86 28.06
CA GLY A 602 18.22 -6.21 28.65
C GLY A 602 19.27 -7.17 28.09
N LEU A 603 19.85 -8.01 28.96
CA LEU A 603 20.88 -8.97 28.59
C LEU A 603 20.28 -10.17 27.82
N HIS A 604 21.07 -10.77 26.91
CA HIS A 604 20.63 -11.93 26.15
C HIS A 604 20.38 -13.14 27.10
N PRO A 605 19.32 -13.96 26.91
CA PRO A 605 18.90 -15.00 27.87
C PRO A 605 19.98 -16.04 28.23
N LEU A 606 20.91 -16.30 27.31
CA LEU A 606 22.04 -17.21 27.52
C LEU A 606 23.00 -16.70 28.62
N TRP A 607 23.21 -15.38 28.73
CA TRP A 607 24.04 -14.77 29.78
C TRP A 607 23.36 -14.82 31.14
N HIS A 608 22.03 -14.64 31.17
CA HIS A 608 21.23 -14.87 32.38
C HIS A 608 21.42 -16.30 32.89
N GLN A 609 21.37 -17.30 32.01
CA GLN A 609 21.55 -18.71 32.38
C GLN A 609 22.98 -19.03 32.84
N LEU A 610 24.00 -18.50 32.17
CA LEU A 610 25.42 -18.70 32.51
C LEU A 610 25.84 -18.01 33.82
N LEU A 611 25.25 -16.86 34.15
CA LEU A 611 25.51 -16.18 35.42
C LEU A 611 24.75 -16.82 36.59
N LEU A 612 23.56 -17.37 36.34
CA LEU A 612 22.77 -18.10 37.33
C LEU A 612 23.33 -19.50 37.61
N SER A 613 24.10 -20.10 36.70
CA SER A 613 24.71 -21.43 36.92
C SER A 613 25.89 -21.40 37.89
N GLY A 614 26.53 -20.23 38.07
CA GLY A 614 27.66 -20.05 38.99
C GLY A 614 28.95 -20.76 38.58
N ASP A 615 29.01 -21.36 37.40
CA ASP A 615 30.13 -22.18 36.95
C ASP A 615 31.19 -21.34 36.21
N ALA A 616 32.14 -20.82 36.98
CA ALA A 616 33.20 -19.94 36.49
C ALA A 616 34.16 -20.60 35.48
N ALA A 617 34.14 -21.93 35.33
CA ALA A 617 34.96 -22.66 34.35
C ALA A 617 34.33 -22.63 32.95
N MET A 618 33.02 -22.89 32.85
CA MET A 618 32.29 -22.83 31.58
C MET A 618 32.27 -21.40 31.00
N LEU A 619 32.19 -20.39 31.88
CA LEU A 619 32.25 -18.98 31.48
C LEU A 619 33.63 -18.60 30.90
N ARG A 620 34.72 -19.19 31.44
CA ARG A 620 36.11 -18.96 30.99
C ARG A 620 36.41 -19.61 29.63
N GLU A 621 35.85 -20.79 29.37
CA GLU A 621 36.00 -21.51 28.10
C GLU A 621 35.28 -20.79 26.96
N HIS A 622 34.08 -20.25 27.21
CA HIS A 622 33.34 -19.46 26.22
C HIS A 622 33.98 -18.09 25.92
N LEU A 623 34.77 -17.55 26.85
CA LEU A 623 35.49 -16.27 26.70
C LEU A 623 36.88 -16.42 26.07
N GLY A 624 37.37 -17.65 25.85
CA GLY A 624 38.59 -17.92 25.08
C GLY A 624 39.91 -17.42 25.72
N ILE A 625 40.04 -17.49 27.05
CA ILE A 625 41.24 -17.03 27.77
C ILE A 625 42.21 -18.22 27.98
N LEU A 626 43.40 -18.18 27.35
CA LEU A 626 44.42 -19.25 27.45
C LEU A 626 45.43 -18.99 28.59
N PRO A 627 45.86 -20.02 29.35
CA PRO A 627 46.92 -19.89 30.36
C PRO A 627 48.32 -19.77 29.74
N ALA A 628 49.24 -19.04 30.40
CA ALA A 628 50.58 -18.76 29.85
C ALA A 628 51.49 -19.98 29.64
N GLY A 629 51.15 -21.14 30.19
CA GLY A 629 51.87 -22.40 29.95
C GLY A 629 51.75 -22.91 28.51
N ASP A 630 50.68 -22.54 27.80
CA ASP A 630 50.36 -23.12 26.48
C ASP A 630 50.97 -22.36 25.30
N LEU A 631 51.67 -21.25 25.54
CA LEU A 631 52.43 -20.52 24.51
C LEU A 631 53.59 -21.35 23.92
N HIS A 632 54.14 -22.30 24.68
CA HIS A 632 55.14 -23.25 24.16
C HIS A 632 54.54 -24.26 23.17
N ALA A 633 53.24 -24.53 23.21
CA ALA A 633 52.58 -25.49 22.32
C ALA A 633 52.42 -24.95 20.88
N LEU A 634 52.59 -23.64 20.67
CA LEU A 634 52.60 -23.00 19.34
C LEU A 634 53.93 -23.20 18.59
N ALA A 635 55.00 -23.70 19.25
CA ALA A 635 56.32 -23.92 18.66
C ALA A 635 56.37 -25.01 17.57
N GLY A 636 55.28 -25.77 17.37
CA GLY A 636 55.17 -26.82 16.35
C GLY A 636 54.31 -26.48 15.13
N ARG A 637 53.87 -25.22 14.95
CA ARG A 637 52.90 -24.83 13.89
C ARG A 637 53.42 -23.67 13.00
N PRO A 638 54.18 -23.95 11.92
CA PRO A 638 54.88 -22.92 11.15
C PRO A 638 53.96 -21.97 10.35
N ASP A 639 52.79 -22.44 9.89
CA ASP A 639 51.88 -21.61 9.07
C ASP A 639 51.10 -20.56 9.88
N CYS A 640 50.79 -20.86 11.14
CA CYS A 640 50.16 -19.90 12.06
C CYS A 640 51.11 -18.74 12.41
N LEU A 641 52.41 -19.01 12.52
CA LEU A 641 53.43 -18.00 12.83
C LEU A 641 53.74 -17.09 11.62
N ALA A 642 53.65 -17.62 10.40
CA ALA A 642 53.76 -16.85 9.16
C ALA A 642 52.59 -15.86 8.99
N GLN A 643 51.38 -16.21 9.45
CA GLN A 643 50.24 -15.29 9.47
C GLN A 643 50.39 -14.20 10.54
N LEU A 644 50.88 -14.54 11.74
CA LEU A 644 51.23 -13.60 12.82
C LEU A 644 52.23 -12.52 12.37
N THR A 645 53.24 -12.90 11.58
CA THR A 645 54.25 -11.97 11.05
C THR A 645 53.76 -11.12 9.88
N SER A 646 52.74 -11.58 9.13
CA SER A 646 52.12 -10.80 8.04
C SER A 646 51.20 -9.67 8.52
N HIS A 647 50.69 -9.76 9.75
CA HIS A 647 49.75 -8.78 10.34
C HIS A 647 50.40 -7.82 11.35
N ALA A 648 51.66 -8.05 11.73
CA ALA A 648 52.42 -7.09 12.54
C ALA A 648 52.91 -5.91 11.66
N PRO A 649 52.79 -4.65 12.09
CA PRO A 649 53.27 -3.52 11.30
C PRO A 649 54.79 -3.62 11.10
N SER A 650 55.22 -3.60 9.84
CA SER A 650 56.61 -3.73 9.40
C SER A 650 57.57 -2.68 10.00
N SER A 651 57.05 -1.62 10.62
CA SER A 651 57.81 -0.51 11.23
C SER A 651 58.43 -0.83 12.60
N ALA A 652 57.87 -1.75 13.41
CA ALA A 652 58.39 -2.09 14.74
C ALA A 652 59.57 -3.09 14.66
N PHE A 653 59.44 -4.13 13.82
CA PHE A 653 60.47 -5.15 13.62
C PHE A 653 61.64 -4.69 12.72
N ALA A 654 61.45 -3.65 11.89
CA ALA A 654 62.49 -3.09 11.02
C ALA A 654 63.60 -2.33 11.78
N LYS A 655 63.36 -1.92 13.04
CA LYS A 655 64.32 -1.12 13.84
C LYS A 655 65.06 -1.91 14.94
N GLY A 656 64.91 -3.23 14.99
CA GLY A 656 65.65 -4.10 15.93
C GLY A 656 65.30 -3.91 17.42
N LYS A 657 64.12 -3.36 17.74
CA LYS A 657 63.67 -3.18 19.14
C LYS A 657 62.92 -4.42 19.63
N PRO A 658 63.14 -4.86 20.89
CA PRO A 658 62.40 -5.98 21.48
C PRO A 658 60.92 -5.62 21.70
N VAL A 659 60.03 -6.59 21.51
CA VAL A 659 58.57 -6.45 21.66
C VAL A 659 58.16 -6.95 23.04
N ARG A 660 57.32 -6.17 23.74
CA ARG A 660 56.91 -6.42 25.13
C ARG A 660 55.58 -7.18 25.14
N PHE A 661 55.54 -8.31 25.84
CA PHE A 661 54.37 -9.16 26.03
C PHE A 661 54.01 -9.21 27.51
N GLN A 662 52.72 -9.07 27.82
CA GLN A 662 52.19 -9.42 29.12
C GLN A 662 51.91 -10.92 29.17
N THR A 663 52.40 -11.56 30.23
CA THR A 663 52.22 -12.97 30.53
C THR A 663 51.53 -13.10 31.87
N PHE A 664 50.70 -14.12 32.04
CA PHE A 664 49.92 -14.33 33.26
C PHE A 664 50.28 -15.68 33.88
N ASP A 665 50.77 -15.68 35.11
CA ASP A 665 51.08 -16.92 35.81
C ASP A 665 49.79 -17.58 36.30
N ALA A 666 49.48 -18.75 35.75
CA ALA A 666 48.23 -19.48 35.98
C ALA A 666 48.09 -20.05 37.39
N HIS A 667 49.16 -20.09 38.19
CA HIS A 667 49.12 -20.61 39.56
C HIS A 667 49.08 -19.52 40.63
N THR A 668 49.52 -18.31 40.31
CA THR A 668 49.62 -17.21 41.29
C THR A 668 48.76 -15.99 40.95
N GLY A 669 48.22 -15.91 39.73
CA GLY A 669 47.38 -14.79 39.29
C GLY A 669 48.15 -13.49 39.05
N ALA A 670 49.48 -13.52 39.06
CA ALA A 670 50.31 -12.35 38.84
C ALA A 670 50.57 -12.11 37.34
N ALA A 671 50.40 -10.85 36.90
CA ALA A 671 50.81 -10.39 35.57
C ALA A 671 52.30 -10.06 35.57
N GLY A 672 53.06 -10.62 34.63
CA GLY A 672 54.48 -10.35 34.42
C GLY A 672 54.78 -9.91 32.99
N GLU A 673 55.73 -8.99 32.81
CA GLU A 673 56.15 -8.52 31.48
C GLU A 673 57.40 -9.27 30.99
N ARG A 674 57.39 -9.72 29.72
CA ARG A 674 58.58 -10.27 29.04
C ARG A 674 58.86 -9.53 27.73
N LEU A 675 60.14 -9.28 27.47
CA LEU A 675 60.63 -8.66 26.24
C LEU A 675 61.28 -9.74 25.37
N LEU A 676 60.80 -9.89 24.14
CA LEU A 676 61.32 -10.87 23.17
C LEU A 676 61.95 -10.16 21.98
N ASP A 677 63.13 -10.64 21.54
CA ASP A 677 63.84 -10.11 20.37
C ASP A 677 63.64 -10.98 19.11
N ARG A 678 64.08 -10.44 17.96
CA ARG A 678 63.92 -11.07 16.64
C ARG A 678 64.75 -12.36 16.47
N GLY A 679 65.88 -12.49 17.16
CA GLY A 679 66.73 -13.68 17.11
C GLY A 679 66.15 -14.84 17.92
N GLN A 680 65.52 -14.54 19.06
CA GLN A 680 64.81 -15.53 19.88
C GLN A 680 63.57 -16.08 19.16
N LEU A 681 62.80 -15.22 18.49
CA LEU A 681 61.67 -15.64 17.64
C LEU A 681 62.10 -16.51 16.45
N ALA A 682 63.26 -16.22 15.84
CA ALA A 682 63.77 -16.99 14.71
C ALA A 682 64.26 -18.40 15.09
N SER A 683 64.69 -18.60 16.34
CA SER A 683 65.14 -19.90 16.86
C SER A 683 64.01 -20.93 17.03
N TRP A 684 62.75 -20.50 16.90
CA TRP A 684 61.56 -21.34 17.07
C TRP A 684 60.98 -21.86 15.74
N LEU A 685 61.67 -21.64 14.61
CA LEU A 685 61.24 -22.07 13.27
C LEU A 685 61.90 -23.40 12.86
N VAL A 686 61.16 -24.51 12.88
CA VAL A 686 61.55 -25.79 12.25
C VAL A 686 60.38 -26.26 11.36
N PRO A 687 60.61 -26.73 10.12
CA PRO A 687 59.52 -26.98 9.17
C PRO A 687 58.82 -28.33 9.40
N GLY A 688 57.49 -28.32 9.45
CA GLY A 688 56.61 -29.50 9.45
C GLY A 688 55.14 -29.11 9.20
N GLU A 689 54.43 -29.88 8.38
CA GLU A 689 53.05 -29.61 7.90
C GLU A 689 51.98 -29.83 9.00
N CYS A 690 50.94 -28.98 9.03
CA CYS A 690 49.76 -29.18 9.90
C CYS A 690 48.44 -28.93 9.14
N GLN A 691 47.50 -29.88 9.26
CA GLN A 691 46.10 -29.80 8.84
C GLN A 691 45.24 -29.46 10.07
N ASP A 692 44.65 -28.26 10.14
CA ASP A 692 43.31 -27.94 10.71
C ASP A 692 43.08 -26.43 10.93
N GLU A 693 41.82 -26.01 10.75
CA GLU A 693 41.34 -24.65 10.50
C GLU A 693 40.99 -23.82 11.76
N GLY A 694 41.90 -22.94 12.19
CA GLY A 694 41.60 -21.83 13.11
C GLY A 694 42.51 -20.62 12.83
N ARG A 695 41.96 -19.41 12.68
CA ARG A 695 42.74 -18.19 12.40
C ARG A 695 43.08 -17.45 13.70
N LEU A 696 44.36 -17.14 13.89
CA LEU A 696 44.90 -16.33 14.98
C LEU A 696 44.93 -14.84 14.60
N ARG A 697 44.47 -13.95 15.49
CA ARG A 697 44.56 -12.49 15.31
C ARG A 697 45.36 -11.81 16.42
N LEU A 698 46.17 -10.83 16.02
CA LEU A 698 46.91 -9.91 16.88
C LEU A 698 46.14 -8.59 16.94
N VAL A 699 45.83 -8.12 18.15
CA VAL A 699 45.09 -6.87 18.35
C VAL A 699 45.98 -5.87 19.09
N GLU A 700 46.15 -4.68 18.53
CA GLU A 700 46.87 -3.56 19.14
C GLU A 700 45.99 -2.91 20.21
N VAL A 701 46.50 -2.83 21.44
CA VAL A 701 45.85 -2.09 22.53
C VAL A 701 46.59 -0.76 22.65
N SER A 702 45.88 0.34 22.37
CA SER A 702 46.49 1.64 22.11
C SER A 702 47.26 2.24 23.30
N ASP A 703 48.51 2.63 23.08
CA ASP A 703 49.22 3.70 23.78
C ASP A 703 50.11 4.42 22.74
N PRO A 704 50.01 5.76 22.56
CA PRO A 704 50.71 6.47 21.50
C PRO A 704 52.25 6.46 21.60
N ASP A 705 52.84 6.10 22.75
CA ASP A 705 54.30 6.05 22.90
C ASP A 705 54.89 4.62 22.92
N TRP A 706 54.11 3.57 23.23
CA TRP A 706 54.57 2.16 23.25
C TRP A 706 53.43 1.15 23.00
N PRO A 707 53.41 0.39 21.90
CA PRO A 707 52.28 -0.50 21.60
C PRO A 707 52.32 -1.81 22.40
N ILE A 708 51.19 -2.17 23.03
CA ILE A 708 50.95 -3.44 23.73
C ILE A 708 50.03 -4.31 22.87
N TRP A 709 50.28 -5.62 22.80
CA TRP A 709 49.59 -6.53 21.88
C TRP A 709 49.03 -7.77 22.58
N THR A 710 47.80 -8.15 22.23
CA THR A 710 47.11 -9.33 22.79
C THR A 710 46.73 -10.33 21.68
N LEU A 711 46.80 -11.63 21.97
CA LEU A 711 46.52 -12.73 21.03
C LEU A 711 45.12 -13.29 21.26
N SER A 712 44.31 -13.45 20.20
CA SER A 712 42.96 -14.03 20.27
C SER A 712 42.71 -15.04 19.13
N LEU A 713 41.91 -16.08 19.42
CA LEU A 713 41.49 -17.15 18.50
C LEU A 713 40.03 -16.96 18.10
N ASP A 714 39.74 -16.87 16.80
CA ASP A 714 38.35 -16.86 16.29
C ASP A 714 37.81 -18.30 16.17
N PRO A 715 36.56 -18.61 16.60
CA PRO A 715 35.95 -19.90 16.30
C PRO A 715 35.46 -19.97 14.83
N PRO A 716 35.37 -21.17 14.22
CA PRO A 716 35.09 -21.32 12.80
C PRO A 716 33.68 -20.87 12.41
N ILE A 717 33.62 -20.03 11.38
CA ILE A 717 32.39 -19.50 10.77
C ILE A 717 31.75 -20.61 9.92
N ALA A 718 31.09 -21.57 10.56
CA ALA A 718 30.29 -22.60 9.89
C ALA A 718 28.96 -22.92 10.62
N ILE A 719 28.53 -22.11 11.60
CA ILE A 719 27.43 -22.46 12.51
C ILE A 719 26.06 -21.85 12.13
N LEU A 720 25.94 -21.09 11.02
CA LEU A 720 24.66 -20.42 10.69
C LEU A 720 23.86 -20.97 9.49
N GLN A 721 24.27 -22.09 8.88
CA GLN A 721 23.45 -22.74 7.85
C GLN A 721 23.57 -24.27 7.89
N GLY A 722 22.57 -24.94 8.48
CA GLY A 722 22.38 -26.38 8.28
C GLY A 722 21.98 -27.16 9.53
N ASP A 723 20.70 -27.55 9.56
CA ASP A 723 20.13 -28.68 10.29
C ASP A 723 20.03 -28.61 11.84
N LEU A 724 18.96 -27.96 12.29
CA LEU A 724 18.49 -27.90 13.69
C LEU A 724 18.21 -29.30 14.28
N ARG A 725 17.98 -30.31 13.43
CA ARG A 725 17.62 -31.68 13.82
C ARG A 725 18.79 -32.44 14.46
N ALA A 726 20.00 -32.31 13.92
CA ALA A 726 21.20 -32.96 14.46
C ALA A 726 21.61 -32.38 15.83
N HIS A 727 21.41 -31.08 16.03
CA HIS A 727 21.71 -30.42 17.30
C HIS A 727 20.71 -30.79 18.41
N MET A 728 19.42 -30.98 18.07
CA MET A 728 18.43 -31.43 19.05
C MET A 728 18.55 -32.91 19.41
N GLU A 729 19.02 -33.77 18.49
CA GLU A 729 19.31 -35.19 18.77
C GLU A 729 20.55 -35.35 19.66
N ALA A 730 21.59 -34.52 19.47
CA ALA A 730 22.77 -34.50 20.35
C ALA A 730 22.44 -33.98 21.77
N LEU A 731 21.55 -32.99 21.89
CA LEU A 731 21.12 -32.45 23.18
C LEU A 731 20.26 -33.46 23.97
N HIS A 732 19.37 -34.21 23.29
CA HIS A 732 18.58 -35.27 23.92
C HIS A 732 19.45 -36.45 24.39
N ALA A 733 20.51 -36.80 23.65
CA ALA A 733 21.44 -37.86 24.02
C ALA A 733 22.29 -37.52 25.26
N VAL A 734 22.62 -36.24 25.46
CA VAL A 734 23.35 -35.76 26.64
C VAL A 734 22.42 -35.62 27.87
N LEU A 735 21.13 -35.37 27.67
CA LEU A 735 20.15 -35.14 28.75
C LEU A 735 19.29 -36.36 29.13
N GLY A 736 19.37 -37.47 28.38
CA GLY A 736 18.77 -38.76 28.76
C GLY A 736 17.24 -38.82 28.76
N LEU A 737 16.55 -38.08 27.88
CA LEU A 737 15.09 -38.07 27.79
C LEU A 737 14.61 -38.94 26.61
N GLU A 738 13.87 -40.02 26.89
CA GLU A 738 13.29 -40.88 25.86
C GLU A 738 12.17 -40.18 25.07
N SER A 739 12.24 -40.28 23.74
CA SER A 739 11.36 -39.62 22.79
C SER A 739 9.96 -40.25 22.77
N SER A 740 8.94 -39.51 23.13
CA SER A 740 7.55 -39.81 22.76
C SER A 740 6.90 -38.49 22.40
N TYR A 741 6.86 -38.16 21.09
CA TYR A 741 5.96 -37.26 20.35
C TYR A 741 6.73 -36.52 19.23
N PRO A 742 6.30 -36.64 17.96
CA PRO A 742 6.92 -35.90 16.86
C PRO A 742 6.35 -34.47 16.80
N VAL A 743 7.22 -33.49 16.54
CA VAL A 743 6.85 -32.10 16.24
C VAL A 743 7.31 -31.81 14.80
N GLU A 744 6.33 -31.52 13.92
CA GLU A 744 6.51 -30.95 12.58
C GLU A 744 6.85 -29.45 12.63
#